data_AF-A0A5B7B8U7-F1
#
_entry.id   AF-A0A5B7B8U7-F1
#
_cell.length_a   1.000
_cell.length_b   1.000
_cell.length_c   1.000
_cell.angle_alpha   90.00
_cell.angle_beta   90.00
_cell.angle_gamma   90.00
#
_symmetry.space_group_name_H-M   'P 1'
#
loop_
_entity.id
_entity.type
_entity.pdbx_description
1 polymer ?
#
loop_
_entity_poly.entity_id
_entity_poly.type
_entity_poly.pdbx_seq_one_letter_code
_entity_poly.pdbx_strand_id
1 'polypeptide(L)'
;MLPPELQPRSYRPYISSSMSAPTFPTTFNGGFSPERNRNRNPNSGFYTNSSSNSSSSRSLKNSRFSPSSFVHNPRIAVALVPCAAFLLDLGGAPVIATLTLGLMIAYILDALNFKSGSFFAVWLSLIAAQVAFFFSSSLFVTFNSIPLALLAIFVCAKANFLIGVWASLQFKWIQIEYPTIVLALERLLFACVPFTASVLFTWATVSAIGMNNAAYYLMVFCCVFYWIFSIPRVSSFKLKQEVSYHGGEVPDDNLILGQLESCIHTLNLLHFPLLFHIAYHYSVIFSSAASVCDLLLLFFIPFLFQLYASTRGALGWVSKNEHQLRSIRLVNGAVAMVIVVICLEVRVVFNSFGRYIQVPPPLNYLLVTTTMLGGAAAAGAYSLGMIADAFSSVAFTALAVIVSAAGAIVVGFPILFLPLPSVAGFYLSRFFTKKSLPSYFVFVVLGSLMVTWFVLHNFWDLNIWLAGMSLKSFCKLIVASVVLAMTVPGLALLPSKLHFLTEVGLISHALLLCFIENCFFNFSSIYYYGLEDDVMYPSYMVVMTTFVGLALVRRLSVDHRIGPKAVWILTCLYSSKLAMLFITSRAVLWVSAILLLAVSPPLLLYKDKSRTGSKMKPWQGYAHAGVVALSVWFCRETIFEALQWWNGRPPSDGLLLGFCILLTGLACVPIVALHFSHVMSAKRCLVLVVATGLLFILMQPPIPLSWTYRSDLIKAARQSADDISIYGFMASKPTWPSWLLIAAILLTLAAVTSIIPIKYIVELRAIYSIAIGIALGIYISAEYFLQAAILHALIVITMVCASVFVVFTHFPSASSTKLLPWVFALLVALFPVTYLLEGQVRIKSILGDGGVGDVGEDDYKLPTLLAVEGARTSLLGLYAAIFMLIALEIKFELASLMREKALERGGIRHSQSGQSSSANVPPKMRFMQQRRASTVQTFTIKRMAAEGAWMPAVGNVATVMCFAICLILNVNITGGSNRAIFFLAPILLLLNQDSDFVAGFGDKQRYFPVTVVISAYLVLTALYSIWEDIWHGNAGWGLEIGGPDWFFAVKNVALLILTFPSHILFNRFVWSYTKQTHSMPLLTIPLNLPPIIMADVIKVKILGLLGIIYSLAQYLISRQQYISGLKYI
;
A
#
# COMPACT_ATOMS: atom_id res chain seq x y z
N MET A 1 -23.30 18.16 -6.07
CA MET A 1 -24.06 17.50 -7.15
C MET A 1 -23.75 16.02 -7.15
N LEU A 2 -24.72 15.15 -6.86
CA LEU A 2 -24.59 13.70 -7.08
C LEU A 2 -24.43 13.44 -8.59
N PRO A 3 -23.71 12.38 -9.01
CA PRO A 3 -23.78 11.94 -10.40
C PRO A 3 -25.26 11.67 -10.76
N PRO A 4 -25.68 11.94 -12.00
CA PRO A 4 -27.08 11.76 -12.43
C PRO A 4 -27.63 10.35 -12.15
N GLU A 5 -26.74 9.35 -12.03
CA GLU A 5 -27.02 7.94 -11.67
C GLU A 5 -27.36 7.69 -10.18
N LEU A 6 -27.29 8.71 -9.32
CA LEU A 6 -27.58 8.63 -7.88
C LEU A 6 -28.60 9.67 -7.42
N GLN A 7 -29.17 10.45 -8.33
CA GLN A 7 -30.32 11.27 -7.98
C GLN A 7 -31.49 10.34 -7.63
N PRO A 8 -32.12 10.50 -6.45
CA PRO A 8 -33.39 9.82 -6.21
C PRO A 8 -34.32 10.24 -7.37
N ARG A 9 -35.07 9.28 -7.96
CA ARG A 9 -36.20 9.63 -8.83
C ARG A 9 -37.07 10.57 -8.00
N SER A 10 -37.00 11.86 -8.30
CA SER A 10 -37.62 12.88 -7.48
C SER A 10 -39.12 12.67 -7.54
N TYR A 11 -39.69 12.24 -6.42
CA TYR A 11 -41.13 12.14 -6.24
C TYR A 11 -41.71 13.56 -6.38
N ARG A 12 -42.39 13.85 -7.49
CA ARG A 12 -43.34 14.96 -7.51
C ARG A 12 -44.55 14.50 -6.68
N PRO A 13 -44.98 15.23 -5.65
CA PRO A 13 -46.27 14.96 -5.04
C PRO A 13 -47.35 15.13 -6.13
N TYR A 14 -48.20 14.13 -6.28
CA TYR A 14 -49.41 14.21 -7.10
C TYR A 14 -50.27 15.35 -6.53
N ILE A 15 -50.34 16.47 -7.24
CA ILE A 15 -51.38 17.46 -7.02
C ILE A 15 -52.66 16.82 -7.56
N SER A 16 -53.57 16.44 -6.68
CA SER A 16 -54.94 16.13 -7.04
C SER A 16 -55.61 17.42 -7.53
N SER A 17 -56.11 17.41 -8.77
CA SER A 17 -56.96 18.47 -9.28
C SER A 17 -58.29 18.42 -8.53
N SER A 18 -58.50 19.37 -7.63
CA SER A 18 -59.78 19.59 -6.95
C SER A 18 -60.87 19.96 -7.98
N MET A 19 -62.03 19.33 -7.81
CA MET A 19 -63.26 19.52 -8.56
C MET A 19 -63.74 20.98 -8.57
N SER A 20 -64.12 21.50 -9.74
CA SER A 20 -65.15 22.54 -9.88
C SER A 20 -65.76 22.56 -11.29
N ALA A 21 -67.08 22.31 -11.33
CA ALA A 21 -68.09 22.60 -12.36
C ALA A 21 -68.16 21.75 -13.67
N PRO A 22 -69.37 21.34 -14.11
CA PRO A 22 -69.59 20.63 -15.36
C PRO A 22 -69.87 21.60 -16.51
N THR A 23 -69.26 21.37 -17.67
CA THR A 23 -69.70 22.02 -18.93
C THR A 23 -69.56 21.05 -20.10
N PHE A 24 -70.66 20.94 -20.85
CA PHE A 24 -70.91 20.04 -22.00
C PHE A 24 -69.98 20.30 -23.21
N PRO A 25 -69.90 19.35 -24.17
CA PRO A 25 -69.03 19.47 -25.34
C PRO A 25 -69.71 20.27 -26.45
N THR A 26 -69.01 21.26 -27.01
CA THR A 26 -69.41 21.91 -28.26
C THR A 26 -68.28 21.79 -29.29
N THR A 27 -68.59 21.04 -30.35
CA THR A 27 -67.99 21.09 -31.69
C THR A 27 -67.97 22.53 -32.23
N PHE A 28 -66.91 22.92 -32.96
CA PHE A 28 -66.94 23.60 -34.28
C PHE A 28 -65.54 24.12 -34.71
N ASN A 29 -65.07 23.59 -35.85
CA ASN A 29 -64.40 24.18 -37.02
C ASN A 29 -63.43 25.39 -36.98
N GLY A 30 -62.35 25.21 -37.75
CA GLY A 30 -61.82 26.16 -38.77
C GLY A 30 -60.96 27.31 -38.23
N GLY A 31 -59.79 27.64 -38.74
CA GLY A 31 -59.08 27.35 -39.98
C GLY A 31 -58.05 28.46 -40.15
N PHE A 32 -56.93 28.19 -40.85
CA PHE A 32 -56.13 29.11 -41.68
C PHE A 32 -54.69 28.57 -41.84
N SER A 33 -54.44 27.95 -42.99
CA SER A 33 -53.19 28.09 -43.75
C SER A 33 -53.52 29.08 -44.89
N PRO A 34 -52.57 29.85 -45.50
CA PRO A 34 -51.56 29.24 -46.38
C PRO A 34 -50.23 30.01 -46.62
N GLU A 35 -49.33 29.32 -47.36
CA GLU A 35 -48.15 29.79 -48.14
C GLU A 35 -46.92 30.35 -47.38
N ARG A 36 -45.65 30.04 -47.70
CA ARG A 36 -44.99 30.18 -49.01
C ARG A 36 -43.60 29.46 -49.06
N ASN A 37 -43.47 28.53 -50.02
CA ASN A 37 -42.32 28.20 -50.90
C ASN A 37 -40.83 28.38 -50.46
N ARG A 38 -40.05 27.29 -50.51
CA ARG A 38 -39.08 26.84 -51.55
C ARG A 38 -37.67 27.43 -51.42
N ASN A 39 -36.69 26.54 -51.22
CA ASN A 39 -35.63 26.37 -52.21
C ASN A 39 -35.09 24.93 -52.20
N ARG A 40 -35.32 24.29 -53.35
CA ARG A 40 -34.73 23.04 -53.81
C ARG A 40 -33.61 23.47 -54.75
N ASN A 41 -32.47 22.80 -54.73
CA ASN A 41 -31.84 22.39 -55.98
C ASN A 41 -30.91 21.17 -55.80
N PRO A 42 -30.76 20.37 -56.86
CA PRO A 42 -30.67 18.92 -56.80
C PRO A 42 -29.47 18.40 -57.62
N ASN A 43 -29.33 17.08 -57.71
CA ASN A 43 -28.98 16.29 -58.91
C ASN A 43 -28.67 14.86 -58.40
N SER A 44 -29.55 13.85 -58.49
CA SER A 44 -30.10 13.12 -59.65
C SER A 44 -29.03 12.64 -60.65
N GLY A 45 -28.92 11.36 -61.00
CA GLY A 45 -29.78 10.22 -60.71
C GLY A 45 -29.36 8.96 -61.47
N PHE A 46 -30.28 7.98 -61.44
CA PHE A 46 -30.45 6.82 -62.35
C PHE A 46 -29.33 5.76 -62.37
N TYR A 47 -29.65 4.50 -62.02
CA TYR A 47 -30.20 3.49 -62.94
C TYR A 47 -30.65 2.21 -62.19
N THR A 48 -31.48 1.48 -62.90
CA THR A 48 -32.29 0.29 -62.62
C THR A 48 -31.53 -1.03 -62.54
N ASN A 49 -32.14 -2.00 -61.85
CA ASN A 49 -32.12 -3.47 -62.01
C ASN A 49 -30.86 -4.19 -62.53
N SER A 50 -30.31 -5.09 -61.71
CA SER A 50 -30.04 -6.48 -62.11
C SER A 50 -29.68 -7.36 -60.90
N SER A 51 -30.36 -8.50 -60.81
CA SER A 51 -30.08 -9.62 -59.92
C SER A 51 -28.72 -10.28 -60.19
N SER A 52 -27.93 -10.54 -59.15
CA SER A 52 -27.09 -11.75 -59.06
C SER A 52 -26.39 -11.87 -57.69
N ASN A 53 -26.47 -13.07 -57.13
CA ASN A 53 -25.71 -13.59 -56.00
C ASN A 53 -24.26 -13.06 -55.89
N SER A 54 -23.90 -12.56 -54.71
CA SER A 54 -22.63 -12.96 -54.09
C SER A 54 -22.74 -12.85 -52.56
N SER A 55 -22.58 -14.00 -51.93
CA SER A 55 -22.36 -14.20 -50.51
C SER A 55 -21.03 -13.55 -50.07
N SER A 56 -20.94 -13.25 -48.77
CA SER A 56 -19.73 -12.86 -48.01
C SER A 56 -19.38 -11.35 -47.95
N SER A 57 -20.05 -10.63 -47.05
CA SER A 57 -19.43 -9.57 -46.22
C SER A 57 -20.45 -8.98 -45.24
N ARG A 58 -20.72 -9.67 -44.11
CA ARG A 58 -21.35 -9.03 -42.95
C ARG A 58 -20.32 -8.10 -42.30
N SER A 59 -20.39 -6.82 -42.68
CA SER A 59 -19.48 -5.77 -42.24
C SER A 59 -19.70 -5.37 -40.78
N LEU A 60 -18.58 -5.31 -40.06
CA LEU A 60 -18.28 -4.57 -38.83
C LEU A 60 -18.80 -3.11 -38.81
N LYS A 61 -20.08 -2.90 -38.50
CA LYS A 61 -20.63 -1.58 -38.14
C LYS A 61 -21.55 -1.68 -36.91
N ASN A 62 -20.96 -1.76 -35.72
CA ASN A 62 -21.62 -1.50 -34.44
C ASN A 62 -20.59 -0.96 -33.43
N SER A 63 -20.02 0.22 -33.71
CA SER A 63 -19.12 0.91 -32.77
C SER A 63 -19.91 1.58 -31.64
N ARG A 64 -20.37 0.78 -30.66
CA ARG A 64 -20.92 1.25 -29.36
C ARG A 64 -19.91 1.17 -28.21
N PHE A 65 -18.64 0.88 -28.50
CA PHE A 65 -17.58 0.63 -27.52
C PHE A 65 -16.60 1.80 -27.45
N SER A 66 -16.28 2.28 -26.25
CA SER A 66 -15.23 3.28 -26.01
C SER A 66 -14.18 2.73 -25.05
N PRO A 67 -12.91 2.59 -25.45
CA PRO A 67 -11.83 2.20 -24.54
C PRO A 67 -11.61 3.33 -23.53
N SER A 68 -11.98 3.08 -22.28
CA SER A 68 -11.87 4.04 -21.17
C SER A 68 -11.27 3.35 -19.93
N SER A 69 -10.80 4.13 -18.95
CA SER A 69 -10.39 3.55 -17.67
C SER A 69 -11.59 2.90 -16.98
N PHE A 70 -11.43 1.69 -16.46
CA PHE A 70 -12.50 0.99 -15.76
C PHE A 70 -13.03 1.81 -14.57
N VAL A 71 -14.24 2.35 -14.70
CA VAL A 71 -14.83 3.31 -13.74
C VAL A 71 -15.15 2.65 -12.40
N HIS A 72 -15.48 1.35 -12.43
CA HIS A 72 -15.89 0.58 -11.25
C HIS A 72 -14.73 -0.08 -10.48
N ASN A 73 -13.47 0.24 -10.84
CA ASN A 73 -12.25 -0.17 -10.11
C ASN A 73 -12.36 -0.07 -8.58
N PRO A 74 -12.79 1.06 -7.97
CA PRO A 74 -12.84 1.15 -6.51
C PRO A 74 -13.87 0.21 -5.87
N ARG A 75 -14.95 -0.15 -6.58
CA ARG A 75 -15.98 -1.05 -6.05
C ARG A 75 -15.49 -2.49 -6.01
N ILE A 76 -14.84 -2.92 -7.10
CA ILE A 76 -14.24 -4.24 -7.19
C ILE A 76 -13.10 -4.37 -6.17
N ALA A 77 -12.27 -3.33 -6.00
CA ALA A 77 -11.19 -3.32 -5.02
C ALA A 77 -11.71 -3.50 -3.58
N VAL A 78 -12.81 -2.84 -3.20
CA VAL A 78 -13.42 -2.99 -1.86
C VAL A 78 -13.81 -4.45 -1.56
N ALA A 79 -14.17 -5.23 -2.58
CA ALA A 79 -14.52 -6.64 -2.40
C ALA A 79 -13.31 -7.58 -2.53
N LEU A 80 -12.52 -7.45 -3.61
CA LEU A 80 -11.47 -8.43 -3.91
C LEU A 80 -10.15 -8.21 -3.15
N VAL A 81 -9.81 -6.99 -2.75
CA VAL A 81 -8.55 -6.74 -2.02
C VAL A 81 -8.54 -7.42 -0.64
N PRO A 82 -9.61 -7.32 0.19
CA PRO A 82 -9.65 -8.07 1.43
C PRO A 82 -9.70 -9.59 1.23
N CYS A 83 -10.36 -10.07 0.17
CA CYS A 83 -10.30 -11.49 -0.20
C CYS A 83 -8.88 -11.94 -0.54
N ALA A 84 -8.13 -11.14 -1.32
CA ALA A 84 -6.74 -11.43 -1.65
C ALA A 84 -5.86 -11.44 -0.39
N ALA A 85 -6.05 -10.49 0.53
CA ALA A 85 -5.31 -10.43 1.78
C ALA A 85 -5.56 -11.69 2.65
N PHE A 86 -6.82 -12.11 2.77
CA PHE A 86 -7.18 -13.34 3.48
C PHE A 86 -6.58 -14.59 2.82
N LEU A 87 -6.56 -14.67 1.49
CA LEU A 87 -5.92 -15.79 0.77
C LEU A 87 -4.40 -15.82 0.94
N LEU A 88 -3.75 -14.67 1.02
CA LEU A 88 -2.31 -14.58 1.30
C LEU A 88 -1.99 -15.05 2.72
N ASP A 89 -2.82 -14.69 3.69
CA ASP A 89 -2.70 -15.13 5.09
C ASP A 89 -2.83 -16.66 5.19
N LEU A 90 -3.88 -17.23 4.57
CA LEU A 90 -4.08 -18.68 4.50
C LEU A 90 -2.98 -19.43 3.72
N GLY A 91 -2.43 -18.80 2.68
CA GLY A 91 -1.43 -19.41 1.79
C GLY A 91 0.00 -19.38 2.35
N GLY A 92 0.28 -18.44 3.24
CA GLY A 92 1.58 -18.25 3.89
C GLY A 92 2.71 -17.82 2.95
N ALA A 93 3.94 -18.00 3.42
CA ALA A 93 5.17 -17.63 2.71
C ALA A 93 5.29 -18.16 1.25
N PRO A 94 4.93 -19.42 0.90
CA PRO A 94 5.13 -19.91 -0.47
C PRO A 94 4.22 -19.20 -1.50
N VAL A 95 3.00 -18.81 -1.11
CA VAL A 95 2.09 -18.07 -1.99
C VAL A 95 2.56 -16.63 -2.17
N ILE A 96 3.07 -15.99 -1.10
CA ILE A 96 3.66 -14.64 -1.18
C ILE A 96 4.91 -14.65 -2.08
N ALA A 97 5.81 -15.62 -1.90
CA ALA A 97 7.03 -15.74 -2.69
C ALA A 97 6.75 -15.96 -4.19
N THR A 98 5.78 -16.82 -4.53
CA THR A 98 5.40 -17.08 -5.93
C THR A 98 4.77 -15.85 -6.60
N LEU A 99 3.89 -15.12 -5.89
CA LEU A 99 3.28 -13.90 -6.43
C LEU A 99 4.28 -12.75 -6.57
N THR A 100 5.16 -12.54 -5.58
CA THR A 100 6.20 -11.49 -5.65
C THR A 100 7.15 -11.72 -6.81
N LEU A 101 7.64 -12.94 -7.00
CA LEU A 101 8.49 -13.30 -8.13
C LEU A 101 7.73 -13.16 -9.47
N GLY A 102 6.48 -13.60 -9.53
CA GLY A 102 5.62 -13.45 -10.71
C GLY A 102 5.37 -11.99 -11.10
N LEU A 103 5.13 -11.12 -10.12
CA LEU A 103 4.96 -9.68 -10.32
C LEU A 103 6.26 -9.01 -10.76
N MET A 104 7.41 -9.42 -10.23
CA MET A 104 8.72 -8.93 -10.71
C MET A 104 8.94 -9.29 -12.18
N ILE A 105 8.62 -10.52 -12.59
CA ILE A 105 8.70 -10.94 -13.99
C ILE A 105 7.74 -10.12 -14.86
N ALA A 106 6.48 -9.97 -14.43
CA ALA A 106 5.48 -9.19 -15.17
C ALA A 106 5.89 -7.71 -15.33
N TYR A 107 6.50 -7.12 -14.29
CA TYR A 107 7.03 -5.76 -14.31
C TYR A 107 8.22 -5.62 -15.27
N ILE A 108 9.16 -6.57 -15.26
CA ILE A 108 10.30 -6.58 -16.19
C ILE A 108 9.78 -6.68 -17.64
N LEU A 109 8.81 -7.57 -17.90
CA LEU A 109 8.23 -7.72 -19.24
C LEU A 109 7.45 -6.48 -19.69
N ASP A 110 6.74 -5.82 -18.79
CA ASP A 110 6.05 -4.54 -19.09
C ASP A 110 7.05 -3.40 -19.35
N ALA A 111 8.13 -3.32 -18.56
CA ALA A 111 9.22 -2.36 -18.77
C ALA A 111 9.93 -2.57 -20.12
N LEU A 112 10.00 -3.82 -20.60
CA LEU A 112 10.47 -4.18 -21.94
C LEU A 112 9.44 -3.94 -23.06
N ASN A 113 8.27 -3.35 -22.75
CA ASN A 113 7.14 -3.11 -23.64
C ASN A 113 6.51 -4.39 -24.23
N PHE A 114 6.73 -5.56 -23.64
CA PHE A 114 6.14 -6.83 -24.09
C PHE A 114 4.82 -7.12 -23.38
N LYS A 115 3.76 -6.40 -23.78
CA LYS A 115 2.45 -6.38 -23.13
C LYS A 115 1.76 -7.74 -23.03
N SER A 116 1.85 -8.57 -24.09
CA SER A 116 1.26 -9.92 -24.08
C SER A 116 1.99 -10.85 -23.12
N GLY A 117 3.33 -10.78 -23.05
CA GLY A 117 4.11 -11.53 -22.07
C GLY A 117 3.82 -11.11 -20.64
N SER A 118 3.66 -9.82 -20.37
CA SER A 118 3.25 -9.33 -19.05
C SER A 118 1.87 -9.88 -18.65
N PHE A 119 0.90 -9.89 -19.57
CA PHE A 119 -0.41 -10.49 -19.36
C PHE A 119 -0.34 -11.99 -19.01
N PHE A 120 0.39 -12.78 -19.80
CA PHE A 120 0.55 -14.21 -19.53
C PHE A 120 1.34 -14.48 -18.24
N ALA A 121 2.33 -13.65 -17.92
CA ALA A 121 3.08 -13.75 -16.68
C ALA A 121 2.17 -13.55 -15.44
N VAL A 122 1.24 -12.59 -15.50
CA VAL A 122 0.24 -12.41 -14.42
C VAL A 122 -0.61 -13.67 -14.27
N TRP A 123 -1.23 -14.19 -15.33
CA TRP A 123 -2.06 -15.39 -15.22
C TRP A 123 -1.29 -16.63 -14.77
N LEU A 124 -0.08 -16.83 -15.29
CA LEU A 124 0.77 -17.96 -14.90
C LEU A 124 1.20 -17.84 -13.44
N SER A 125 1.45 -16.62 -12.95
CA SER A 125 1.72 -16.39 -11.52
C SER A 125 0.51 -16.70 -10.63
N LEU A 126 -0.72 -16.37 -11.05
CA LEU A 126 -1.93 -16.71 -10.29
C LEU A 126 -2.19 -18.23 -10.26
N ILE A 127 -1.95 -18.93 -11.38
CA ILE A 127 -2.05 -20.39 -11.45
C ILE A 127 -0.99 -21.03 -10.56
N ALA A 128 0.27 -20.59 -10.65
CA ALA A 128 1.36 -21.09 -9.81
C ALA A 128 1.08 -20.82 -8.33
N ALA A 129 0.52 -19.65 -7.98
CA ALA A 129 0.10 -19.33 -6.63
C ALA A 129 -1.02 -20.25 -6.13
N GLN A 130 -1.98 -20.64 -7.00
CA GLN A 130 -3.02 -21.60 -6.64
C GLN A 130 -2.47 -23.00 -6.38
N VAL A 131 -1.48 -23.43 -7.19
CA VAL A 131 -0.78 -24.70 -6.97
C VAL A 131 0.02 -24.66 -5.67
N ALA A 132 0.74 -23.57 -5.41
CA ALA A 132 1.45 -23.37 -4.15
C ALA A 132 0.49 -23.42 -2.95
N PHE A 133 -0.66 -22.75 -3.06
CA PHE A 133 -1.72 -22.78 -2.05
C PHE A 133 -2.25 -24.19 -1.79
N PHE A 134 -2.44 -25.00 -2.84
CA PHE A 134 -2.89 -26.38 -2.71
C PHE A 134 -1.92 -27.24 -1.87
N PHE A 135 -0.61 -27.06 -2.06
CA PHE A 135 0.41 -27.80 -1.33
C PHE A 135 0.77 -27.20 0.03
N SER A 136 0.60 -25.89 0.23
CA SER A 136 0.94 -25.21 1.47
C SER A 136 -0.20 -25.15 2.47
N SER A 137 -1.44 -25.12 2.02
CA SER A 137 -2.58 -24.91 2.90
C SER A 137 -2.93 -26.18 3.68
N SER A 138 -3.10 -26.06 4.99
CA SER A 138 -3.50 -27.15 5.88
C SER A 138 -4.99 -27.50 5.78
N LEU A 139 -5.72 -27.02 4.77
CA LEU A 139 -7.19 -27.11 4.71
C LEU A 139 -7.70 -28.56 4.74
N PHE A 140 -6.96 -29.50 4.14
CA PHE A 140 -7.29 -30.93 4.21
C PHE A 140 -7.17 -31.50 5.63
N VAL A 141 -6.22 -30.99 6.41
CA VAL A 141 -6.03 -31.37 7.83
C VAL A 141 -7.06 -30.66 8.71
N THR A 142 -7.39 -29.40 8.41
CA THR A 142 -8.31 -28.59 9.23
C THR A 142 -9.77 -29.06 9.15
N PHE A 143 -10.27 -29.45 7.97
CA PHE A 143 -11.68 -29.77 7.80
C PHE A 143 -12.05 -31.23 8.11
N ASN A 144 -11.07 -32.12 8.32
CA ASN A 144 -11.24 -33.57 8.54
C ASN A 144 -12.15 -34.29 7.50
N SER A 145 -12.53 -33.61 6.41
CA SER A 145 -13.47 -34.05 5.39
C SER A 145 -13.00 -33.56 4.02
N ILE A 146 -12.71 -34.52 3.15
CA ILE A 146 -12.26 -34.29 1.77
C ILE A 146 -13.24 -33.42 0.95
N PRO A 147 -14.57 -33.66 0.96
CA PRO A 147 -15.47 -32.86 0.13
C PRO A 147 -15.53 -31.38 0.55
N LEU A 148 -15.44 -31.11 1.85
CA LEU A 148 -15.44 -29.73 2.36
C LEU A 148 -14.13 -29.01 2.03
N ALA A 149 -12.99 -29.70 2.14
CA ALA A 149 -11.70 -29.18 1.72
C ALA A 149 -11.67 -28.85 0.22
N LEU A 150 -12.21 -29.73 -0.63
CA LEU A 150 -12.32 -29.48 -2.08
C LEU A 150 -13.21 -28.27 -2.39
N LEU A 151 -14.34 -28.12 -1.68
CA LEU A 151 -15.24 -26.98 -1.86
C LEU A 151 -14.58 -25.67 -1.39
N ALA A 152 -13.85 -25.68 -0.28
CA ALA A 152 -13.09 -24.53 0.20
C ALA A 152 -12.00 -24.11 -0.81
N ILE A 153 -11.22 -25.06 -1.32
CA ILE A 153 -10.21 -24.82 -2.36
C ILE A 153 -10.86 -24.28 -3.64
N PHE A 154 -12.03 -24.78 -4.02
CA PHE A 154 -12.78 -24.26 -5.17
C PHE A 154 -13.21 -22.80 -4.97
N VAL A 155 -13.67 -22.42 -3.77
CA VAL A 155 -14.01 -21.03 -3.46
C VAL A 155 -12.78 -20.13 -3.54
N CYS A 156 -11.63 -20.58 -3.02
CA CYS A 156 -10.35 -19.86 -3.11
C CYS A 156 -9.90 -19.72 -4.58
N ALA A 157 -9.95 -20.79 -5.37
CA ALA A 157 -9.62 -20.78 -6.79
C ALA A 157 -10.54 -19.83 -7.58
N LYS A 158 -11.84 -19.81 -7.26
CA LYS A 158 -12.82 -18.89 -7.87
C LYS A 158 -12.48 -17.43 -7.55
N ALA A 159 -12.08 -17.12 -6.32
CA ALA A 159 -11.67 -15.76 -5.95
C ALA A 159 -10.36 -15.34 -6.66
N ASN A 160 -9.38 -16.24 -6.74
CA ASN A 160 -8.13 -16.02 -7.47
C ASN A 160 -8.38 -15.78 -8.97
N PHE A 161 -9.30 -16.56 -9.57
CA PHE A 161 -9.75 -16.34 -10.94
C PHE A 161 -10.40 -14.97 -11.15
N LEU A 162 -11.26 -14.50 -10.24
CA LEU A 162 -11.87 -13.16 -10.31
C LEU A 162 -10.83 -12.04 -10.19
N ILE A 163 -9.77 -12.22 -9.39
CA ILE A 163 -8.63 -11.30 -9.33
C ILE A 163 -7.91 -11.26 -10.70
N GLY A 164 -7.70 -12.41 -11.33
CA GLY A 164 -7.15 -12.49 -12.69
C GLY A 164 -8.01 -11.79 -13.75
N VAL A 165 -9.34 -11.94 -13.67
CA VAL A 165 -10.28 -11.21 -14.54
C VAL A 165 -10.19 -9.69 -14.30
N TRP A 166 -10.10 -9.26 -13.04
CA TRP A 166 -9.95 -7.85 -12.70
C TRP A 166 -8.62 -7.26 -13.20
N ALA A 167 -7.52 -8.02 -13.10
CA ALA A 167 -6.22 -7.64 -13.66
C ALA A 167 -6.27 -7.54 -15.20
N SER A 168 -6.98 -8.46 -15.86
CA SER A 168 -7.13 -8.50 -17.32
C SER A 168 -7.78 -7.22 -17.88
N LEU A 169 -8.75 -6.65 -17.15
CA LEU A 169 -9.41 -5.40 -17.54
C LEU A 169 -8.50 -4.17 -17.48
N GLN A 170 -7.35 -4.22 -16.81
CA GLN A 170 -6.40 -3.10 -16.75
C GLN A 170 -5.54 -2.99 -18.02
N PHE A 171 -5.43 -4.06 -18.82
CA PHE A 171 -4.65 -4.04 -20.05
C PHE A 171 -5.41 -3.36 -21.19
N LYS A 172 -4.99 -2.14 -21.55
CA LYS A 172 -5.55 -1.38 -22.69
C LYS A 172 -5.50 -2.13 -24.02
N TRP A 173 -4.48 -2.97 -24.20
CA TRP A 173 -4.34 -3.81 -25.40
C TRP A 173 -5.55 -4.73 -25.60
N ILE A 174 -6.00 -5.42 -24.53
CA ILE A 174 -7.19 -6.30 -24.56
C ILE A 174 -8.47 -5.50 -24.82
N GLN A 175 -8.57 -4.29 -24.25
CA GLN A 175 -9.73 -3.42 -24.47
C GLN A 175 -9.90 -3.03 -25.94
N ILE A 176 -8.81 -2.83 -26.67
CA ILE A 176 -8.85 -2.40 -28.07
C ILE A 176 -9.10 -3.60 -29.00
N GLU A 177 -8.46 -4.74 -28.73
CA GLU A 177 -8.51 -5.90 -29.63
C GLU A 177 -9.76 -6.77 -29.42
N TYR A 178 -10.27 -6.87 -28.19
CA TYR A 178 -11.40 -7.76 -27.85
C TYR A 178 -12.52 -7.06 -27.04
N PRO A 179 -13.26 -6.11 -27.66
CA PRO A 179 -14.25 -5.30 -26.95
C PRO A 179 -15.45 -6.10 -26.39
N THR A 180 -15.86 -7.17 -27.07
CA THR A 180 -16.97 -8.04 -26.61
C THR A 180 -16.58 -8.84 -25.37
N ILE A 181 -15.34 -9.35 -25.33
CA ILE A 181 -14.79 -10.07 -24.18
C ILE A 181 -14.71 -9.13 -22.97
N VAL A 182 -14.26 -7.89 -23.17
CA VAL A 182 -14.16 -6.89 -22.08
C VAL A 182 -15.52 -6.60 -21.44
N LEU A 183 -16.59 -6.46 -22.24
CA LEU A 183 -17.95 -6.30 -21.73
C LEU A 183 -18.44 -7.55 -20.96
N ALA A 184 -18.10 -8.74 -21.46
CA ALA A 184 -18.44 -10.00 -20.78
C ALA A 184 -17.68 -10.15 -19.45
N LEU A 185 -16.40 -9.78 -19.39
CA LEU A 185 -15.59 -9.79 -18.16
C LEU A 185 -16.09 -8.77 -17.13
N GLU A 186 -16.51 -7.56 -17.56
CA GLU A 186 -17.15 -6.58 -16.67
C GLU A 186 -18.45 -7.15 -16.06
N ARG A 187 -19.31 -7.76 -16.88
CA ARG A 187 -20.54 -8.41 -16.42
C ARG A 187 -20.27 -9.60 -15.49
N LEU A 188 -19.28 -10.42 -15.82
CA LEU A 188 -18.85 -11.57 -15.00
C LEU A 188 -18.39 -11.14 -13.61
N LEU A 189 -17.58 -10.08 -13.50
CA LEU A 189 -17.15 -9.54 -12.22
C LEU A 189 -18.35 -9.08 -11.38
N PHE A 190 -19.24 -8.27 -11.97
CA PHE A 190 -20.41 -7.77 -11.25
C PHE A 190 -21.37 -8.88 -10.81
N ALA A 191 -21.50 -9.95 -11.60
CA ALA A 191 -22.33 -11.10 -11.26
C ALA A 191 -21.68 -12.00 -10.20
N CYS A 192 -20.38 -12.29 -10.27
CA CYS A 192 -19.76 -13.33 -9.44
C CYS A 192 -19.09 -12.84 -8.15
N VAL A 193 -18.65 -11.58 -8.09
CA VAL A 193 -17.95 -11.02 -6.92
C VAL A 193 -18.81 -10.99 -5.65
N PRO A 194 -20.10 -10.60 -5.67
CA PRO A 194 -20.92 -10.53 -4.46
C PRO A 194 -21.01 -11.86 -3.69
N PHE A 195 -21.07 -12.98 -4.41
CA PHE A 195 -21.17 -14.32 -3.84
C PHE A 195 -19.85 -14.80 -3.23
N THR A 196 -18.75 -14.57 -3.94
CA THR A 196 -17.43 -15.02 -3.49
C THR A 196 -16.93 -14.16 -2.33
N ALA A 197 -17.10 -12.86 -2.42
CA ALA A 197 -16.69 -11.93 -1.39
C ALA A 197 -17.51 -12.10 -0.10
N SER A 198 -18.83 -12.29 -0.16
CA SER A 198 -19.64 -12.50 1.06
C SER A 198 -19.20 -13.76 1.83
N VAL A 199 -18.92 -14.86 1.13
CA VAL A 199 -18.46 -16.11 1.75
C VAL A 199 -17.07 -15.94 2.36
N LEU A 200 -16.10 -15.40 1.63
CA LEU A 200 -14.74 -15.22 2.14
C LEU A 200 -14.68 -14.21 3.30
N PHE A 201 -15.45 -13.12 3.25
CA PHE A 201 -15.54 -12.18 4.36
C PHE A 201 -16.15 -12.85 5.59
N THR A 202 -17.20 -13.64 5.41
CA THR A 202 -17.81 -14.38 6.52
C THR A 202 -16.82 -15.38 7.12
N TRP A 203 -16.10 -16.13 6.29
CA TRP A 203 -15.05 -17.05 6.74
C TRP A 203 -13.99 -16.32 7.57
N ALA A 204 -13.45 -15.21 7.05
CA ALA A 204 -12.46 -14.39 7.76
C ALA A 204 -12.99 -13.82 9.09
N THR A 205 -14.26 -13.40 9.14
CA THR A 205 -14.85 -12.93 10.40
C THR A 205 -15.09 -14.04 11.41
N VAL A 206 -15.48 -15.24 10.95
CA VAL A 206 -15.73 -16.39 11.81
C VAL A 206 -14.43 -16.90 12.41
N SER A 207 -13.32 -16.89 11.66
CA SER A 207 -12.02 -17.25 12.22
C SER A 207 -11.56 -16.28 13.32
N ALA A 208 -12.03 -15.03 13.31
CA ALA A 208 -11.64 -14.01 14.29
C ALA A 208 -12.58 -13.90 15.50
N ILE A 209 -13.90 -14.00 15.30
CA ILE A 209 -14.92 -13.71 16.33
C ILE A 209 -15.67 -14.98 16.77
N GLY A 210 -15.57 -16.08 16.00
CA GLY A 210 -16.28 -17.33 16.26
C GLY A 210 -17.59 -17.48 15.47
N MET A 211 -18.17 -18.69 15.55
CA MET A 211 -19.27 -19.13 14.68
C MET A 211 -20.67 -18.69 15.14
N ASN A 212 -20.84 -18.38 16.43
CA ASN A 212 -22.17 -18.20 17.06
C ASN A 212 -23.08 -17.20 16.32
N ASN A 213 -22.53 -16.08 15.84
CA ASN A 213 -23.29 -15.02 15.14
C ASN A 213 -22.99 -14.96 13.63
N ALA A 214 -22.42 -16.02 13.05
CA ALA A 214 -21.92 -16.03 11.67
C ALA A 214 -23.00 -15.69 10.63
N ALA A 215 -24.24 -16.15 10.81
CA ALA A 215 -25.35 -15.86 9.91
C ALA A 215 -25.68 -14.35 9.83
N TYR A 216 -25.55 -13.63 10.94
CA TYR A 216 -25.76 -12.19 10.99
C TYR A 216 -24.64 -11.42 10.29
N TYR A 217 -23.39 -11.87 10.42
CA TYR A 217 -22.26 -11.28 9.66
C TYR A 217 -22.45 -11.48 8.16
N LEU A 218 -22.83 -12.69 7.75
CA LEU A 218 -23.13 -13.01 6.36
C LEU A 218 -24.27 -12.14 5.80
N MET A 219 -25.34 -11.94 6.57
CA MET A 219 -26.46 -11.06 6.22
C MET A 219 -25.99 -9.63 5.92
N VAL A 220 -25.15 -9.06 6.79
CA VAL A 220 -24.61 -7.70 6.61
C VAL A 220 -23.75 -7.62 5.36
N PHE A 221 -22.83 -8.58 5.14
CA PHE A 221 -21.99 -8.60 3.94
C PHE A 221 -22.83 -8.74 2.65
N CYS A 222 -23.84 -9.59 2.66
CA CYS A 222 -24.80 -9.71 1.55
C CYS A 222 -25.52 -8.39 1.28
N CYS A 223 -25.99 -7.66 2.30
CA CYS A 223 -26.63 -6.35 2.13
C CYS A 223 -25.67 -5.32 1.51
N VAL A 224 -24.42 -5.25 2.01
CA VAL A 224 -23.40 -4.32 1.52
C VAL A 224 -23.04 -4.62 0.07
N PHE A 225 -22.73 -5.87 -0.27
CA PHE A 225 -22.37 -6.23 -1.64
C PHE A 225 -23.56 -6.11 -2.60
N TYR A 226 -24.78 -6.40 -2.14
CA TYR A 226 -25.98 -6.15 -2.93
C TYR A 226 -26.12 -4.66 -3.28
N TRP A 227 -25.87 -3.75 -2.33
CA TRP A 227 -25.90 -2.30 -2.60
C TRP A 227 -24.85 -1.84 -3.62
N ILE A 228 -23.64 -2.39 -3.52
CA ILE A 228 -22.50 -1.99 -4.35
C ILE A 228 -22.67 -2.47 -5.79
N PHE A 229 -23.18 -3.70 -5.98
CA PHE A 229 -23.16 -4.40 -7.26
C PHE A 229 -24.54 -4.56 -7.92
N SER A 230 -25.63 -4.78 -7.17
CA SER A 230 -26.94 -5.20 -7.73
C SER A 230 -27.84 -4.06 -8.19
N ILE A 231 -27.59 -2.82 -7.77
CA ILE A 231 -28.36 -1.65 -8.25
C ILE A 231 -28.07 -1.46 -9.76
N PRO A 232 -29.06 -1.16 -10.61
CA PRO A 232 -28.84 -0.99 -12.05
C PRO A 232 -27.77 0.07 -12.34
N ARG A 233 -26.71 -0.31 -13.08
CA ARG A 233 -25.57 0.54 -13.44
C ARG A 233 -25.23 0.41 -14.92
N VAL A 234 -24.76 1.52 -15.50
CA VAL A 234 -24.27 1.58 -16.87
C VAL A 234 -22.85 1.00 -16.96
N SER A 235 -22.58 0.27 -18.06
CA SER A 235 -21.25 -0.27 -18.37
C SER A 235 -20.19 0.82 -18.55
N SER A 236 -18.96 0.54 -18.11
CA SER A 236 -17.81 1.46 -18.24
C SER A 236 -17.34 1.64 -19.68
N PHE A 237 -17.63 0.67 -20.54
CA PHE A 237 -17.07 0.58 -21.89
C PHE A 237 -18.10 0.83 -23.01
N LYS A 238 -19.37 1.06 -22.66
CA LYS A 238 -20.40 1.47 -23.63
C LYS A 238 -20.43 2.99 -23.79
N LEU A 239 -20.54 3.45 -25.04
CA LEU A 239 -20.56 4.88 -25.37
C LEU A 239 -21.76 5.56 -24.69
N LYS A 240 -21.52 6.60 -23.89
CA LYS A 240 -22.60 7.47 -23.40
C LYS A 240 -23.18 8.22 -24.60
N GLN A 241 -24.36 7.82 -25.08
CA GLN A 241 -25.11 8.64 -26.03
C GLN A 241 -25.49 9.93 -25.30
N GLU A 242 -24.88 11.06 -25.66
CA GLU A 242 -25.30 12.42 -25.29
C GLU A 242 -26.61 12.84 -26.01
N VAL A 243 -27.43 11.87 -26.44
CA VAL A 243 -28.77 12.17 -26.91
C VAL A 243 -29.63 12.25 -25.67
N SER A 244 -30.05 13.48 -25.32
CA SER A 244 -31.13 13.74 -24.36
C SER A 244 -32.20 12.66 -24.48
N TYR A 245 -32.21 11.72 -23.51
CA TYR A 245 -33.15 10.62 -23.47
C TYR A 245 -34.56 11.22 -23.52
N HIS A 246 -35.24 11.10 -24.65
CA HIS A 246 -36.64 11.50 -24.78
C HIS A 246 -37.45 10.54 -23.90
N GLY A 247 -37.69 10.95 -22.65
CA GLY A 247 -38.35 10.13 -21.62
C GLY A 247 -37.49 9.73 -20.41
N GLY A 248 -36.18 10.04 -20.38
CA GLY A 248 -35.34 9.81 -19.19
C GLY A 248 -35.02 8.36 -18.81
N GLU A 249 -35.43 7.36 -19.60
CA GLU A 249 -35.14 5.95 -19.33
C GLU A 249 -33.88 5.47 -20.09
N VAL A 250 -32.97 4.83 -19.35
CA VAL A 250 -31.77 4.19 -19.90
C VAL A 250 -32.20 2.85 -20.52
N PRO A 251 -31.84 2.54 -21.78
CA PRO A 251 -32.18 1.27 -22.40
C PRO A 251 -31.52 0.10 -21.66
N ASP A 252 -32.27 -1.00 -21.47
CA ASP A 252 -31.84 -2.19 -20.70
C ASP A 252 -30.51 -2.77 -21.20
N ASP A 253 -30.24 -2.66 -22.50
CA ASP A 253 -28.99 -3.10 -23.12
C ASP A 253 -27.75 -2.41 -22.53
N ASN A 254 -27.86 -1.20 -21.97
CA ASN A 254 -26.72 -0.46 -21.44
C ASN A 254 -26.38 -0.81 -19.99
N LEU A 255 -27.22 -1.59 -19.31
CA LEU A 255 -26.98 -2.04 -17.95
C LEU A 255 -25.95 -3.19 -17.92
N ILE A 256 -25.14 -3.24 -16.86
CA ILE A 256 -24.16 -4.31 -16.66
C ILE A 256 -24.87 -5.63 -16.33
N LEU A 257 -25.83 -5.59 -15.41
CA LEU A 257 -26.56 -6.75 -14.92
C LEU A 257 -27.89 -6.93 -15.66
N GLY A 258 -28.19 -8.18 -16.02
CA GLY A 258 -29.49 -8.55 -16.58
C GLY A 258 -30.55 -8.84 -15.51
N GLN A 259 -31.77 -9.16 -15.95
CA GLN A 259 -32.89 -9.53 -15.08
C GLN A 259 -32.60 -10.81 -14.27
N LEU A 260 -32.01 -11.83 -14.91
CA LEU A 260 -31.67 -13.10 -14.28
C LEU A 260 -30.63 -12.93 -13.16
N GLU A 261 -29.54 -12.21 -13.42
CA GLU A 261 -28.51 -11.94 -12.41
C GLU A 261 -29.07 -11.15 -11.23
N SER A 262 -29.91 -10.16 -11.52
CA SER A 262 -30.59 -9.37 -10.49
C SER A 262 -31.51 -10.24 -9.62
N CYS A 263 -32.23 -11.21 -10.22
CA CYS A 263 -33.03 -12.20 -9.50
C CYS A 263 -32.18 -13.09 -8.60
N ILE A 264 -31.07 -13.65 -9.11
CA ILE A 264 -30.16 -14.50 -8.31
C ILE A 264 -29.55 -13.69 -7.15
N HIS A 265 -29.16 -12.44 -7.39
CA HIS A 265 -28.65 -11.57 -6.33
C HIS A 265 -29.70 -11.31 -5.25
N THR A 266 -30.98 -11.14 -5.61
CA THR A 266 -32.06 -10.98 -4.62
C THR A 266 -32.34 -12.27 -3.86
N LEU A 267 -32.33 -13.42 -4.52
CA LEU A 267 -32.53 -14.72 -3.88
C LEU A 267 -31.42 -14.99 -2.86
N ASN A 268 -30.17 -14.69 -3.23
CA ASN A 268 -29.03 -14.81 -2.33
C ASN A 268 -29.10 -13.86 -1.14
N LEU A 269 -29.51 -12.61 -1.35
CA LEU A 269 -29.69 -11.64 -0.27
C LEU A 269 -30.69 -12.14 0.79
N LEU A 270 -31.81 -12.72 0.36
CA LEU A 270 -32.92 -13.12 1.25
C LEU A 270 -32.72 -14.49 1.88
N HIS A 271 -32.24 -15.48 1.12
CA HIS A 271 -32.25 -16.87 1.56
C HIS A 271 -30.89 -17.38 2.05
N PHE A 272 -29.76 -16.86 1.54
CA PHE A 272 -28.46 -17.43 1.89
C PHE A 272 -28.11 -17.32 3.38
N PRO A 273 -28.29 -16.17 4.06
CA PRO A 273 -28.05 -16.07 5.49
C PRO A 273 -29.00 -16.94 6.32
N LEU A 274 -30.27 -17.04 5.90
CA LEU A 274 -31.29 -17.85 6.57
C LEU A 274 -30.99 -19.34 6.47
N LEU A 275 -30.69 -19.84 5.27
CA LEU A 275 -30.35 -21.25 5.06
C LEU A 275 -29.07 -21.63 5.81
N PHE A 276 -28.10 -20.73 5.87
CA PHE A 276 -26.87 -20.93 6.64
C PHE A 276 -27.16 -21.04 8.15
N HIS A 277 -28.03 -20.19 8.70
CA HIS A 277 -28.44 -20.27 10.11
C HIS A 277 -29.21 -21.57 10.42
N ILE A 278 -30.13 -21.96 9.53
CA ILE A 278 -30.88 -23.22 9.66
C ILE A 278 -29.95 -24.42 9.65
N ALA A 279 -29.01 -24.46 8.70
CA ALA A 279 -28.05 -25.56 8.61
C ALA A 279 -27.15 -25.65 9.85
N TYR A 280 -26.73 -24.51 10.40
CA TYR A 280 -25.85 -24.47 11.56
C TYR A 280 -26.57 -24.80 12.88
N HIS A 281 -27.76 -24.25 13.11
CA HIS A 281 -28.50 -24.42 14.38
C HIS A 281 -29.65 -25.43 14.29
N TYR A 282 -29.63 -26.37 13.33
CA TYR A 282 -30.77 -27.24 13.01
C TYR A 282 -31.41 -27.95 14.22
N SER A 283 -30.63 -28.30 15.24
CA SER A 283 -31.10 -28.98 16.45
C SER A 283 -31.80 -28.06 17.46
N VAL A 284 -31.58 -26.74 17.39
CA VAL A 284 -32.02 -25.76 18.41
C VAL A 284 -33.05 -24.76 17.86
N ILE A 285 -33.38 -24.82 16.56
CA ILE A 285 -34.25 -23.85 15.85
C ILE A 285 -35.59 -23.59 16.57
N PHE A 286 -36.25 -24.64 17.05
CA PHE A 286 -37.57 -24.55 17.70
C PHE A 286 -37.52 -24.65 19.23
N SER A 287 -36.33 -24.56 19.83
CA SER A 287 -36.16 -24.67 21.29
C SER A 287 -36.70 -23.45 22.04
N SER A 288 -36.68 -22.26 21.43
CA SER A 288 -37.05 -21.01 22.08
C SER A 288 -37.77 -20.05 21.12
N ALA A 289 -38.58 -19.13 21.67
CA ALA A 289 -39.17 -18.06 20.88
C ALA A 289 -38.10 -17.13 20.28
N ALA A 290 -36.93 -17.00 20.93
CA ALA A 290 -35.82 -16.19 20.46
C ALA A 290 -35.17 -16.76 19.19
N SER A 291 -35.00 -18.10 19.11
CA SER A 291 -34.45 -18.75 17.92
C SER A 291 -35.40 -18.67 16.72
N VAL A 292 -36.72 -18.71 16.94
CA VAL A 292 -37.70 -18.44 15.88
C VAL A 292 -37.65 -16.98 15.42
N CYS A 293 -37.48 -16.03 16.35
CA CYS A 293 -37.28 -14.62 16.02
C CYS A 293 -36.01 -14.41 15.18
N ASP A 294 -34.94 -15.16 15.43
CA ASP A 294 -33.70 -15.06 14.66
C ASP A 294 -33.89 -15.42 13.18
N LEU A 295 -34.66 -16.47 12.88
CA LEU A 295 -35.02 -16.83 11.50
C LEU A 295 -35.79 -15.71 10.81
N LEU A 296 -36.79 -15.15 11.50
CA LEU A 296 -37.62 -14.07 10.98
C LEU A 296 -36.79 -12.79 10.75
N LEU A 297 -35.90 -12.44 11.67
CA LEU A 297 -35.00 -11.28 11.52
C LEU A 297 -34.06 -11.45 10.33
N LEU A 298 -33.45 -12.64 10.18
CA LEU A 298 -32.53 -12.94 9.08
C LEU A 298 -33.18 -12.86 7.69
N PHE A 299 -34.50 -13.03 7.59
CA PHE A 299 -35.24 -12.85 6.33
C PHE A 299 -35.81 -11.45 6.16
N PHE A 300 -36.53 -10.93 7.16
CA PHE A 300 -37.29 -9.69 7.03
C PHE A 300 -36.40 -8.43 7.10
N ILE A 301 -35.22 -8.47 7.74
CA ILE A 301 -34.27 -7.34 7.69
C ILE A 301 -33.71 -7.15 6.27
N PRO A 302 -33.12 -8.17 5.59
CA PRO A 302 -32.70 -8.04 4.20
C PRO A 302 -33.86 -7.71 3.24
N PHE A 303 -35.06 -8.19 3.53
CA PHE A 303 -36.25 -7.86 2.75
C PHE A 303 -36.64 -6.39 2.86
N LEU A 304 -36.68 -5.82 4.07
CA LEU A 304 -36.87 -4.36 4.26
C LEU A 304 -35.78 -3.56 3.56
N PHE A 305 -34.53 -4.01 3.66
CA PHE A 305 -33.41 -3.39 2.97
C PHE A 305 -33.57 -3.43 1.43
N GLN A 306 -34.02 -4.55 0.86
CA GLN A 306 -34.32 -4.67 -0.57
C GLN A 306 -35.48 -3.77 -1.00
N LEU A 307 -36.54 -3.67 -0.21
CA LEU A 307 -37.65 -2.76 -0.46
C LEU A 307 -37.18 -1.29 -0.41
N TYR A 308 -36.28 -0.93 0.49
CA TYR A 308 -35.64 0.37 0.49
C TYR A 308 -34.76 0.58 -0.75
N ALA A 309 -33.92 -0.39 -1.11
CA ALA A 309 -33.08 -0.34 -2.31
C ALA A 309 -33.90 -0.25 -3.61
N SER A 310 -35.14 -0.74 -3.61
CA SER A 310 -36.04 -0.62 -4.75
C SER A 310 -36.41 0.83 -5.09
N THR A 311 -36.30 1.78 -4.15
CA THR A 311 -36.40 3.23 -4.44
C THR A 311 -35.36 3.71 -5.45
N ARG A 312 -34.25 2.96 -5.59
CA ARG A 312 -33.17 3.21 -6.55
C ARG A 312 -33.17 2.23 -7.73
N GLY A 313 -34.27 1.50 -7.95
CA GLY A 313 -34.44 0.61 -9.09
C GLY A 313 -34.00 -0.84 -8.88
N ALA A 314 -33.71 -1.28 -7.65
CA ALA A 314 -33.27 -2.67 -7.38
C ALA A 314 -34.29 -3.76 -7.76
N LEU A 315 -35.60 -3.45 -7.72
CA LEU A 315 -36.69 -4.35 -8.14
C LEU A 315 -37.11 -4.16 -9.60
N GLY A 316 -36.30 -3.49 -10.43
CA GLY A 316 -36.64 -3.23 -11.83
C GLY A 316 -36.85 -4.50 -12.67
N TRP A 317 -36.35 -5.65 -12.21
CA TRP A 317 -36.55 -6.95 -12.86
C TRP A 317 -37.93 -7.57 -12.60
N VAL A 318 -38.64 -7.16 -11.54
CA VAL A 318 -39.97 -7.71 -11.16
C VAL A 318 -41.10 -7.06 -11.95
N SER A 319 -41.12 -5.73 -12.01
CA SER A 319 -42.09 -4.97 -12.81
C SER A 319 -41.51 -3.61 -13.16
N LYS A 320 -41.79 -3.13 -14.37
CA LYS A 320 -41.44 -1.77 -14.79
C LYS A 320 -42.50 -0.73 -14.38
N ASN A 321 -43.69 -1.17 -13.97
CA ASN A 321 -44.80 -0.30 -13.60
C ASN A 321 -44.59 0.33 -12.21
N GLU A 322 -44.44 1.65 -12.16
CA GLU A 322 -44.15 2.37 -10.91
C GLU A 322 -45.28 2.23 -9.86
N HIS A 323 -46.54 2.16 -10.29
CA HIS A 323 -47.70 1.97 -9.41
C HIS A 323 -47.69 0.61 -8.73
N GLN A 324 -47.41 -0.47 -9.48
CA GLN A 324 -47.30 -1.82 -8.93
C GLN A 324 -46.13 -1.92 -7.96
N LEU A 325 -44.96 -1.37 -8.32
CA LEU A 325 -43.79 -1.32 -7.43
C LEU A 325 -44.04 -0.50 -6.16
N ARG A 326 -44.86 0.55 -6.22
CA ARG A 326 -45.26 1.32 -5.03
C ARG A 326 -46.17 0.50 -4.12
N SER A 327 -47.15 -0.21 -4.69
CA SER A 327 -48.06 -1.08 -3.92
C SER A 327 -47.28 -2.19 -3.21
N ILE A 328 -46.39 -2.88 -3.94
CA ILE A 328 -45.51 -3.93 -3.39
C ILE A 328 -44.66 -3.38 -2.23
N ARG A 329 -44.05 -2.21 -2.39
CA ARG A 329 -43.26 -1.57 -1.33
C ARG A 329 -44.06 -1.28 -0.07
N LEU A 330 -45.27 -0.74 -0.23
CA LEU A 330 -46.10 -0.34 0.91
C LEU A 330 -46.64 -1.54 1.67
N VAL A 331 -47.24 -2.51 0.97
CA VAL A 331 -47.87 -3.68 1.58
C VAL A 331 -46.81 -4.58 2.21
N ASN A 332 -45.80 -4.98 1.43
CA ASN A 332 -44.76 -5.88 1.94
C ASN A 332 -43.85 -5.20 2.96
N GLY A 333 -43.64 -3.89 2.81
CA GLY A 333 -42.91 -3.09 3.78
C GLY A 333 -43.62 -3.02 5.12
N ALA A 334 -44.94 -2.79 5.15
CA ALA A 334 -45.72 -2.78 6.37
C ALA A 334 -45.68 -4.14 7.10
N VAL A 335 -45.88 -5.24 6.37
CA VAL A 335 -45.81 -6.61 6.93
C VAL A 335 -44.42 -6.88 7.52
N ALA A 336 -43.36 -6.56 6.77
CA ALA A 336 -42.00 -6.79 7.22
C ALA A 336 -41.62 -5.93 8.43
N MET A 337 -42.09 -4.68 8.49
CA MET A 337 -41.89 -3.81 9.66
C MET A 337 -42.55 -4.37 10.92
N VAL A 338 -43.79 -4.88 10.83
CA VAL A 338 -44.49 -5.49 11.96
C VAL A 338 -43.71 -6.68 12.51
N ILE A 339 -43.29 -7.59 11.63
CA ILE A 339 -42.57 -8.81 12.04
C ILE A 339 -41.22 -8.47 12.67
N VAL A 340 -40.44 -7.55 12.06
CA VAL A 340 -39.14 -7.14 12.61
C VAL A 340 -39.28 -6.49 13.97
N VAL A 341 -40.28 -5.62 14.15
CA VAL A 341 -40.52 -4.96 15.44
C VAL A 341 -40.86 -5.97 16.53
N ILE A 342 -41.79 -6.90 16.28
CA ILE A 342 -42.16 -7.97 17.23
C ILE A 342 -40.94 -8.83 17.59
N CYS A 343 -40.12 -9.20 16.60
CA CYS A 343 -38.92 -9.99 16.88
C CYS A 343 -37.88 -9.23 17.73
N LEU A 344 -37.71 -7.93 17.50
CA LEU A 344 -36.83 -7.09 18.32
C LEU A 344 -37.38 -6.87 19.72
N GLU A 345 -38.70 -6.78 19.89
CA GLU A 345 -39.35 -6.70 21.21
C GLU A 345 -39.04 -7.94 22.04
N VAL A 346 -39.28 -9.13 21.50
CA VAL A 346 -39.01 -10.41 22.18
C VAL A 346 -37.53 -10.56 22.50
N ARG A 347 -36.65 -10.31 21.52
CA ARG A 347 -35.21 -10.61 21.63
C ARG A 347 -34.42 -9.58 22.42
N VAL A 348 -34.77 -8.30 22.33
CA VAL A 348 -33.99 -7.19 22.92
C VAL A 348 -34.73 -6.59 24.11
N VAL A 349 -35.97 -6.15 23.91
CA VAL A 349 -36.67 -5.37 24.94
C VAL A 349 -37.08 -6.24 26.12
N PHE A 350 -37.80 -7.34 25.88
CA PHE A 350 -38.26 -8.21 26.97
C PHE A 350 -37.14 -9.08 27.55
N ASN A 351 -36.25 -9.58 26.70
CA ASN A 351 -35.14 -10.43 27.16
C ASN A 351 -34.08 -9.63 27.94
N SER A 352 -33.62 -8.49 27.43
CA SER A 352 -32.52 -7.73 28.05
C SER A 352 -33.00 -6.60 28.96
N PHE A 353 -34.11 -5.94 28.62
CA PHE A 353 -34.62 -4.77 29.36
C PHE A 353 -35.90 -5.03 30.16
N GLY A 354 -36.42 -6.26 30.17
CA GLY A 354 -37.69 -6.59 30.81
C GLY A 354 -37.77 -6.19 32.28
N ARG A 355 -36.64 -6.24 33.01
CA ARG A 355 -36.55 -5.86 34.43
C ARG A 355 -36.71 -4.34 34.67
N TYR A 356 -36.47 -3.51 33.66
CA TYR A 356 -36.59 -2.06 33.77
C TYR A 356 -37.97 -1.55 33.35
N ILE A 357 -38.82 -2.42 32.79
CA ILE A 357 -40.19 -2.07 32.43
C ILE A 357 -41.03 -2.10 33.70
N GLN A 358 -41.48 -0.92 34.14
CA GLN A 358 -42.21 -0.79 35.41
C GLN A 358 -43.70 -1.18 35.31
N VAL A 359 -44.19 -1.49 34.11
CA VAL A 359 -45.60 -1.85 33.86
C VAL A 359 -45.79 -3.36 33.97
N PRO A 360 -46.82 -3.85 34.68
CA PRO A 360 -47.12 -5.28 34.76
C PRO A 360 -47.71 -5.82 33.43
N PRO A 361 -47.51 -7.11 33.12
CA PRO A 361 -48.19 -7.79 32.01
C PRO A 361 -49.70 -7.90 32.28
N PRO A 362 -50.57 -7.82 31.24
CA PRO A 362 -50.28 -7.79 29.80
C PRO A 362 -50.07 -6.38 29.21
N LEU A 363 -50.25 -5.32 30.00
CA LEU A 363 -50.18 -3.93 29.52
C LEU A 363 -48.77 -3.55 29.03
N ASN A 364 -47.73 -4.17 29.58
CA ASN A 364 -46.37 -3.99 29.11
C ASN A 364 -46.19 -4.34 27.62
N TYR A 365 -46.75 -5.46 27.16
CA TYR A 365 -46.69 -5.90 25.77
C TYR A 365 -47.38 -4.88 24.87
N LEU A 366 -48.61 -4.47 25.22
CA LEU A 366 -49.36 -3.50 24.43
C LEU A 366 -48.64 -2.14 24.35
N LEU A 367 -48.14 -1.62 25.47
CA LEU A 367 -47.46 -0.32 25.50
C LEU A 367 -46.11 -0.36 24.79
N VAL A 368 -45.32 -1.41 24.96
CA VAL A 368 -44.06 -1.57 24.23
C VAL A 368 -44.33 -1.67 22.72
N THR A 369 -45.28 -2.51 22.30
CA THR A 369 -45.60 -2.66 20.87
C THR A 369 -46.16 -1.38 20.27
N THR A 370 -47.05 -0.66 20.97
CA THR A 370 -47.56 0.63 20.47
C THR A 370 -46.44 1.66 20.31
N THR A 371 -45.44 1.67 21.21
CA THR A 371 -44.31 2.61 21.10
C THR A 371 -43.36 2.27 19.97
N MET A 372 -42.92 1.02 19.87
CA MET A 372 -41.95 0.59 18.86
C MET A 372 -42.60 0.55 17.48
N LEU A 373 -43.75 -0.10 17.31
CA LEU A 373 -44.44 -0.19 16.04
C LEU A 373 -44.97 1.17 15.59
N GLY A 374 -45.57 1.93 16.50
CA GLY A 374 -46.08 3.27 16.20
C GLY A 374 -44.96 4.24 15.80
N GLY A 375 -43.82 4.21 16.51
CA GLY A 375 -42.64 4.99 16.14
C GLY A 375 -42.04 4.57 14.80
N ALA A 376 -41.92 3.27 14.56
CA ALA A 376 -41.40 2.72 13.31
C ALA A 376 -42.31 3.00 12.11
N ALA A 377 -43.63 2.89 12.29
CA ALA A 377 -44.64 3.23 11.28
C ALA A 377 -44.63 4.74 10.98
N ALA A 378 -44.52 5.60 11.99
CA ALA A 378 -44.40 7.05 11.81
C ALA A 378 -43.13 7.42 11.00
N ALA A 379 -41.99 6.82 11.35
CA ALA A 379 -40.73 7.02 10.61
C ALA A 379 -40.84 6.50 9.16
N GLY A 380 -41.42 5.32 8.96
CA GLY A 380 -41.65 4.72 7.65
C GLY A 380 -42.56 5.58 6.76
N ALA A 381 -43.70 6.03 7.28
CA ALA A 381 -44.65 6.88 6.57
C ALA A 381 -44.03 8.22 6.14
N TYR A 382 -43.20 8.84 7.00
CA TYR A 382 -42.45 10.04 6.64
C TYR A 382 -41.39 9.75 5.57
N SER A 383 -40.63 8.66 5.70
CA SER A 383 -39.58 8.28 4.74
C SER A 383 -40.11 8.00 3.33
N LEU A 384 -41.34 7.49 3.24
CA LEU A 384 -42.03 7.20 1.98
C LEU A 384 -42.83 8.40 1.44
N GLY A 385 -42.82 9.54 2.14
CA GLY A 385 -43.50 10.76 1.71
C GLY A 385 -45.02 10.66 1.73
N MET A 386 -45.60 9.85 2.62
CA MET A 386 -47.07 9.66 2.72
C MET A 386 -47.79 10.80 3.45
N ILE A 387 -47.04 11.70 4.09
CA ILE A 387 -47.55 12.84 4.85
C ILE A 387 -47.60 14.04 3.90
N ALA A 388 -48.71 14.17 3.17
CA ALA A 388 -48.96 15.26 2.24
C ALA A 388 -50.31 15.94 2.51
N ASP A 389 -51.33 15.16 2.85
CA ASP A 389 -52.70 15.64 3.05
C ASP A 389 -52.96 16.09 4.49
N ALA A 390 -53.95 16.97 4.68
CA ALA A 390 -54.36 17.43 6.01
C ALA A 390 -54.74 16.26 6.94
N PHE A 391 -55.47 15.27 6.43
CA PHE A 391 -55.86 14.08 7.19
C PHE A 391 -54.65 13.22 7.62
N SER A 392 -53.72 12.95 6.70
CA SER A 392 -52.52 12.15 7.03
C SER A 392 -51.57 12.89 7.96
N SER A 393 -51.53 14.23 7.90
CA SER A 393 -50.79 15.05 8.86
C SER A 393 -51.39 14.99 10.28
N VAL A 394 -52.72 15.00 10.39
CA VAL A 394 -53.43 14.85 11.68
C VAL A 394 -53.21 13.45 12.25
N ALA A 395 -53.35 12.40 11.44
CA ALA A 395 -53.08 11.02 11.85
C ALA A 395 -51.63 10.84 12.34
N PHE A 396 -50.66 11.44 11.64
CA PHE A 396 -49.25 11.43 12.07
C PHE A 396 -49.05 12.15 13.41
N THR A 397 -49.71 13.28 13.63
CA THR A 397 -49.64 14.01 14.91
C THR A 397 -50.25 13.22 16.07
N ALA A 398 -51.43 12.61 15.86
CA ALA A 398 -52.08 11.78 16.87
C ALA A 398 -51.22 10.56 17.23
N LEU A 399 -50.65 9.89 16.22
CA LEU A 399 -49.75 8.76 16.42
C LEU A 399 -48.50 9.15 17.23
N ALA A 400 -47.86 10.27 16.92
CA ALA A 400 -46.68 10.74 17.65
C ALA A 400 -46.98 11.06 19.13
N VAL A 401 -48.17 11.62 19.42
CA VAL A 401 -48.63 11.88 20.80
C VAL A 401 -48.85 10.57 21.56
N ILE A 402 -49.56 9.61 20.96
CA ILE A 402 -49.84 8.30 21.56
C ILE A 402 -48.54 7.53 21.83
N VAL A 403 -47.63 7.49 20.86
CA VAL A 403 -46.31 6.84 20.99
C VAL A 403 -45.49 7.47 22.11
N SER A 404 -45.46 8.80 22.21
CA SER A 404 -44.69 9.47 23.25
C SER A 404 -45.27 9.27 24.66
N ALA A 405 -46.59 9.25 24.78
CA ALA A 405 -47.28 8.94 26.04
C ALA A 405 -47.05 7.50 26.47
N ALA A 406 -47.23 6.53 25.58
CA ALA A 406 -46.99 5.12 25.86
C ALA A 406 -45.52 4.86 26.23
N GLY A 407 -44.57 5.53 25.56
CA GLY A 407 -43.13 5.39 25.83
C GLY A 407 -42.75 5.91 27.20
N ALA A 408 -43.35 7.02 27.63
CA ALA A 408 -43.15 7.54 28.98
C ALA A 408 -43.61 6.57 30.07
N ILE A 409 -44.76 5.91 29.88
CA ILE A 409 -45.27 4.91 30.82
C ILE A 409 -44.34 3.69 30.88
N VAL A 410 -43.87 3.19 29.73
CA VAL A 410 -42.93 2.04 29.66
C VAL A 410 -41.63 2.32 30.43
N VAL A 411 -41.11 3.54 30.29
CA VAL A 411 -39.86 4.01 30.92
C VAL A 411 -40.01 4.29 32.43
N GLY A 412 -41.23 4.31 32.96
CA GLY A 412 -41.49 4.60 34.38
C GLY A 412 -41.56 6.09 34.71
N PHE A 413 -42.02 6.92 33.75
CA PHE A 413 -42.24 8.35 34.00
C PHE A 413 -43.50 8.56 34.85
N PRO A 414 -43.52 9.46 35.84
CA PRO A 414 -44.68 9.64 36.70
C PRO A 414 -45.93 10.05 35.91
N ILE A 415 -47.06 9.38 36.17
CA ILE A 415 -48.32 9.55 35.43
C ILE A 415 -48.82 11.00 35.47
N LEU A 416 -48.61 11.71 36.59
CA LEU A 416 -48.95 13.13 36.76
C LEU A 416 -48.26 14.05 35.74
N PHE A 417 -47.07 13.67 35.24
CA PHE A 417 -46.29 14.45 34.29
C PHE A 417 -46.40 13.94 32.85
N LEU A 418 -47.27 12.96 32.57
CA LEU A 418 -47.53 12.43 31.23
C LEU A 418 -47.89 13.50 30.16
N PRO A 419 -48.54 14.64 30.51
CA PRO A 419 -48.72 15.74 29.56
C PRO A 419 -47.41 16.24 28.92
N LEU A 420 -46.27 16.20 29.63
CA LEU A 420 -44.98 16.67 29.13
C LEU A 420 -44.47 15.83 27.93
N PRO A 421 -44.36 14.48 28.04
CA PRO A 421 -44.11 13.61 26.89
C PRO A 421 -45.11 13.78 25.74
N SER A 422 -46.42 13.88 26.01
CA SER A 422 -47.41 14.05 24.93
C SER A 422 -47.20 15.36 24.17
N VAL A 423 -46.83 16.43 24.87
CA VAL A 423 -46.49 17.72 24.28
C VAL A 423 -45.20 17.62 23.45
N ALA A 424 -44.21 16.84 23.90
CA ALA A 424 -43.00 16.56 23.12
C ALA A 424 -43.33 15.88 21.78
N GLY A 425 -44.15 14.82 21.79
CA GLY A 425 -44.62 14.14 20.57
C GLY A 425 -45.42 15.06 19.62
N PHE A 426 -46.28 15.93 20.17
CA PHE A 426 -46.99 16.94 19.39
C PHE A 426 -46.03 17.92 18.69
N TYR A 427 -45.04 18.44 19.41
CA TYR A 427 -44.09 19.39 18.82
C TYR A 427 -43.11 18.74 17.84
N LEU A 428 -42.77 17.46 18.02
CA LEU A 428 -42.01 16.68 17.04
C LEU A 428 -42.80 16.51 15.73
N SER A 429 -44.08 16.12 15.82
CA SER A 429 -44.92 15.96 14.63
C SER A 429 -45.19 17.30 13.91
N ARG A 430 -45.36 18.39 14.67
CA ARG A 430 -45.45 19.75 14.13
C ARG A 430 -44.17 20.18 13.43
N PHE A 431 -42.99 19.77 13.92
CA PHE A 431 -41.73 20.03 13.24
C PHE A 431 -41.67 19.33 11.87
N PHE A 432 -42.05 18.05 11.77
CA PHE A 432 -42.02 17.34 10.49
C PHE A 432 -43.06 17.84 9.48
N THR A 433 -44.22 18.32 9.94
CA THR A 433 -45.30 18.83 9.08
C THR A 433 -45.11 20.29 8.69
N LYS A 434 -44.83 21.18 9.66
CA LYS A 434 -44.74 22.64 9.46
C LYS A 434 -43.31 23.17 9.37
N LYS A 435 -42.28 22.34 9.57
CA LYS A 435 -40.85 22.70 9.54
C LYS A 435 -40.46 23.86 10.46
N SER A 436 -41.18 24.05 11.58
CA SER A 436 -40.91 25.12 12.54
C SER A 436 -39.74 24.79 13.47
N LEU A 437 -38.69 25.61 13.47
CA LEU A 437 -37.56 25.46 14.40
C LEU A 437 -37.91 25.53 15.89
N PRO A 438 -38.78 26.46 16.38
CA PRO A 438 -39.07 26.53 17.81
C PRO A 438 -39.75 25.27 18.34
N SER A 439 -40.60 24.61 17.54
CA SER A 439 -41.20 23.33 17.96
C SER A 439 -40.16 22.23 18.13
N TYR A 440 -39.09 22.24 17.34
CA TYR A 440 -38.01 21.27 17.51
C TYR A 440 -37.25 21.48 18.83
N PHE A 441 -36.92 22.73 19.19
CA PHE A 441 -36.24 23.01 20.46
C PHE A 441 -37.10 22.65 21.68
N VAL A 442 -38.41 22.90 21.62
CA VAL A 442 -39.35 22.46 22.68
C VAL A 442 -39.36 20.94 22.81
N PHE A 443 -39.38 20.21 21.68
CA PHE A 443 -39.25 18.76 21.69
C PHE A 443 -37.91 18.30 22.30
N VAL A 444 -36.79 18.93 21.96
CA VAL A 444 -35.47 18.56 22.48
C VAL A 444 -35.40 18.75 24.00
N VAL A 445 -35.90 19.86 24.53
CA VAL A 445 -35.92 20.11 25.98
C VAL A 445 -36.75 19.04 26.69
N LEU A 446 -38.00 18.82 26.26
CA LEU A 446 -38.90 17.85 26.89
C LEU A 446 -38.39 16.40 26.73
N GLY A 447 -37.88 16.03 25.55
CA GLY A 447 -37.32 14.70 25.30
C GLY A 447 -36.04 14.44 26.10
N SER A 448 -35.17 15.44 26.26
CA SER A 448 -33.97 15.31 27.08
C SER A 448 -34.28 15.13 28.57
N LEU A 449 -35.37 15.74 29.06
CA LEU A 449 -35.84 15.55 30.42
C LEU A 449 -36.28 14.10 30.66
N MET A 450 -36.97 13.47 29.69
CA MET A 450 -37.37 12.06 29.77
C MET A 450 -36.16 11.12 29.85
N VAL A 451 -35.15 11.35 28.99
CA VAL A 451 -33.90 10.54 29.03
C VAL A 451 -33.17 10.74 30.35
N THR A 452 -33.10 12.00 30.82
CA THR A 452 -32.44 12.33 32.09
C THR A 452 -33.14 11.63 33.26
N TRP A 453 -34.48 11.63 33.30
CA TRP A 453 -35.26 10.91 34.30
C TRP A 453 -34.94 9.41 34.29
N PHE A 454 -34.96 8.77 33.13
CA PHE A 454 -34.67 7.34 33.01
C PHE A 454 -33.29 6.97 33.57
N VAL A 455 -32.26 7.75 33.20
CA VAL A 455 -30.89 7.51 33.66
C VAL A 455 -30.74 7.79 35.15
N LEU A 456 -31.35 8.87 35.65
CA LEU A 456 -31.34 9.23 37.06
C LEU A 456 -31.97 8.14 37.92
N HIS A 457 -33.17 7.69 37.54
CA HIS A 457 -33.94 6.76 38.36
C HIS A 457 -33.37 5.33 38.37
N ASN A 458 -32.76 4.88 37.26
CA ASN A 458 -32.29 3.49 37.17
C ASN A 458 -30.80 3.31 37.50
N PHE A 459 -29.94 4.28 37.19
CA PHE A 459 -28.47 4.06 37.20
C PHE A 459 -27.67 5.03 38.06
N TRP A 460 -28.19 6.22 38.35
CA TRP A 460 -27.37 7.31 38.90
C TRP A 460 -26.99 7.13 40.38
N ASP A 461 -27.84 6.46 41.15
CA ASP A 461 -27.61 6.20 42.58
C ASP A 461 -26.85 4.88 42.83
N LEU A 462 -26.54 4.14 41.77
CA LEU A 462 -25.73 2.92 41.87
C LEU A 462 -24.24 3.28 42.05
N ASN A 463 -23.67 2.87 43.19
CA ASN A 463 -22.26 3.07 43.53
C ASN A 463 -21.36 1.99 42.92
N ILE A 464 -21.37 1.86 41.59
CA ILE A 464 -20.52 0.93 40.84
C ILE A 464 -19.35 1.69 40.22
N TRP A 465 -18.16 1.12 40.26
CA TRP A 465 -16.98 1.65 39.57
C TRP A 465 -16.80 0.92 38.24
N LEU A 466 -16.74 1.68 37.14
CA LEU A 466 -16.72 1.16 35.78
C LEU A 466 -15.68 1.93 34.96
N ALA A 467 -14.76 1.22 34.29
CA ALA A 467 -13.79 1.81 33.35
C ALA A 467 -13.00 3.03 33.89
N GLY A 468 -12.57 2.99 35.15
CA GLY A 468 -11.79 4.09 35.74
C GLY A 468 -12.60 5.19 36.43
N MET A 469 -13.94 5.16 36.36
CA MET A 469 -14.81 6.21 36.90
C MET A 469 -16.04 5.66 37.64
N SER A 470 -16.68 6.49 38.47
CA SER A 470 -17.96 6.12 39.08
C SER A 470 -19.10 6.14 38.05
N LEU A 471 -20.02 5.18 38.16
CA LEU A 471 -21.19 5.06 37.29
C LEU A 471 -22.01 6.36 37.25
N LYS A 472 -22.13 7.07 38.37
CA LYS A 472 -22.74 8.40 38.45
C LYS A 472 -22.09 9.44 37.53
N SER A 473 -20.75 9.45 37.45
CA SER A 473 -20.03 10.36 36.54
C SER A 473 -20.25 9.95 35.08
N PHE A 474 -20.32 8.66 34.83
CA PHE A 474 -20.62 8.12 33.51
C PHE A 474 -22.04 8.47 33.03
N CYS A 475 -23.05 8.34 33.90
CA CYS A 475 -24.43 8.75 33.63
C CYS A 475 -24.52 10.23 33.21
N LYS A 476 -23.75 11.13 33.86
CA LYS A 476 -23.66 12.54 33.46
C LYS A 476 -23.15 12.70 32.02
N LEU A 477 -22.13 11.94 31.64
CA LEU A 477 -21.56 11.97 30.29
C LEU A 477 -22.53 11.43 29.24
N ILE A 478 -23.23 10.32 29.50
CA ILE A 478 -24.27 9.82 28.59
C ILE A 478 -25.39 10.84 28.43
N VAL A 479 -25.92 11.40 29.52
CA VAL A 479 -27.01 12.38 29.43
C VAL A 479 -26.57 13.59 28.61
N ALA A 480 -25.36 14.11 28.85
CA ALA A 480 -24.79 15.18 28.05
C ALA A 480 -24.63 14.80 26.56
N SER A 481 -24.21 13.55 26.27
CA SER A 481 -24.05 13.06 24.89
C SER A 481 -25.38 13.01 24.15
N VAL A 482 -26.44 12.53 24.81
CA VAL A 482 -27.79 12.42 24.23
C VAL A 482 -28.40 13.80 24.00
N VAL A 483 -28.26 14.72 24.97
CA VAL A 483 -28.71 16.11 24.82
C VAL A 483 -28.01 16.77 23.64
N LEU A 484 -26.69 16.60 23.49
CA LEU A 484 -25.96 17.10 22.33
C LEU A 484 -26.44 16.45 21.01
N ALA A 485 -26.66 15.14 20.99
CA ALA A 485 -27.14 14.44 19.81
C ALA A 485 -28.54 14.90 19.36
N MET A 486 -29.43 15.24 20.30
CA MET A 486 -30.76 15.78 20.02
C MET A 486 -30.73 17.26 19.61
N THR A 487 -29.83 18.08 20.16
CA THR A 487 -29.76 19.51 19.85
C THR A 487 -29.14 19.80 18.48
N VAL A 488 -28.09 19.06 18.10
CA VAL A 488 -27.28 19.32 16.89
C VAL A 488 -28.09 19.34 15.58
N PRO A 489 -29.03 18.41 15.30
CA PRO A 489 -29.83 18.46 14.08
C PRO A 489 -30.72 19.71 13.99
N GLY A 490 -31.20 20.22 15.13
CA GLY A 490 -31.96 21.47 15.21
C GLY A 490 -31.10 22.69 14.94
N LEU A 491 -29.88 22.71 15.51
CA LEU A 491 -28.89 23.75 15.22
C LEU A 491 -28.54 23.76 13.72
N ALA A 492 -28.45 22.60 13.07
CA ALA A 492 -28.08 22.48 11.65
C ALA A 492 -29.08 23.10 10.66
N LEU A 493 -30.26 23.50 11.14
CA LEU A 493 -31.30 24.17 10.38
C LEU A 493 -31.35 25.69 10.62
N LEU A 494 -30.50 26.21 11.51
CA LEU A 494 -30.35 27.66 11.73
C LEU A 494 -29.76 28.36 10.50
N PRO A 495 -30.01 29.68 10.35
CA PRO A 495 -29.45 30.47 9.25
C PRO A 495 -27.92 30.48 9.27
N SER A 496 -27.32 30.74 8.11
CA SER A 496 -25.89 30.51 7.88
C SER A 496 -24.93 31.27 8.80
N LYS A 497 -25.37 32.41 9.34
CA LYS A 497 -24.62 33.20 10.32
C LYS A 497 -24.37 32.45 11.65
N LEU A 498 -25.20 31.44 11.96
CA LEU A 498 -25.13 30.66 13.20
C LEU A 498 -24.56 29.25 12.99
N HIS A 499 -24.02 28.92 11.81
CA HIS A 499 -23.40 27.61 11.57
C HIS A 499 -22.26 27.29 12.54
N PHE A 500 -21.58 28.29 13.08
CA PHE A 500 -20.55 28.06 14.10
C PHE A 500 -21.08 27.28 15.33
N LEU A 501 -22.34 27.48 15.74
CA LEU A 501 -22.94 26.71 16.84
C LEU A 501 -23.09 25.23 16.48
N THR A 502 -23.39 24.93 15.22
CA THR A 502 -23.49 23.55 14.72
C THR A 502 -22.13 22.87 14.69
N GLU A 503 -21.10 23.63 14.30
CA GLU A 503 -19.71 23.16 14.27
C GLU A 503 -19.20 22.85 15.67
N VAL A 504 -19.39 23.78 16.61
CA VAL A 504 -19.01 23.59 18.01
C VAL A 504 -19.78 22.43 18.63
N GLY A 505 -21.09 22.34 18.40
CA GLY A 505 -21.93 21.25 18.92
C GLY A 505 -21.50 19.86 18.41
N LEU A 506 -21.16 19.76 17.11
CA LEU A 506 -20.64 18.52 16.53
C LEU A 506 -19.26 18.16 17.08
N ILE A 507 -18.35 19.13 17.21
CA ILE A 507 -17.02 18.91 17.78
C ILE A 507 -17.14 18.47 19.24
N SER A 508 -17.99 19.12 20.04
CA SER A 508 -18.23 18.73 21.44
C SER A 508 -18.82 17.33 21.56
N HIS A 509 -19.77 16.97 20.69
CA HIS A 509 -20.36 15.63 20.68
C HIS A 509 -19.31 14.57 20.29
N ALA A 510 -18.49 14.84 19.27
CA ALA A 510 -17.42 13.93 18.85
C ALA A 510 -16.35 13.76 19.95
N LEU A 511 -15.92 14.84 20.60
CA LEU A 511 -14.97 14.79 21.72
C LEU A 511 -15.49 13.94 22.87
N LEU A 512 -16.75 14.15 23.26
CA LEU A 512 -17.38 13.42 24.34
C LEU A 512 -17.52 11.93 23.98
N LEU A 513 -17.94 11.61 22.75
CA LEU A 513 -18.02 10.23 22.28
C LEU A 513 -16.63 9.55 22.26
N CYS A 514 -15.58 10.25 21.79
CA CYS A 514 -14.21 9.73 21.84
C CYS A 514 -13.74 9.49 23.28
N PHE A 515 -14.08 10.38 24.22
CA PHE A 515 -13.74 10.20 25.63
C PHE A 515 -14.42 8.98 26.24
N ILE A 516 -15.74 8.83 26.02
CA ILE A 516 -16.51 7.67 26.50
C ILE A 516 -15.93 6.38 25.94
N GLU A 517 -15.73 6.29 24.62
CA GLU A 517 -15.20 5.08 23.98
C GLU A 517 -13.78 4.75 24.44
N ASN A 518 -12.91 5.75 24.65
CA ASN A 518 -11.57 5.54 25.18
C ASN A 518 -11.60 4.94 26.59
N CYS A 519 -12.50 5.41 27.46
CA CYS A 519 -12.69 4.82 28.78
C CYS A 519 -13.13 3.36 28.66
N PHE A 520 -14.19 3.09 27.90
CA PHE A 520 -14.71 1.73 27.77
C PHE A 520 -13.74 0.74 27.14
N PHE A 521 -13.08 1.13 26.05
CA PHE A 521 -12.23 0.23 25.30
C PHE A 521 -10.88 0.03 26.01
N ASN A 522 -10.15 1.11 26.31
CA ASN A 522 -8.80 1.00 26.87
C ASN A 522 -8.79 0.70 28.36
N PHE A 523 -9.64 1.35 29.19
CA PHE A 523 -9.60 1.07 30.64
C PHE A 523 -10.19 -0.31 30.97
N SER A 524 -11.20 -0.78 30.24
CA SER A 524 -11.70 -2.15 30.45
C SER A 524 -10.63 -3.19 30.10
N SER A 525 -9.93 -3.01 28.97
CA SER A 525 -8.88 -3.94 28.53
C SER A 525 -7.67 -3.97 29.47
N ILE A 526 -7.29 -2.83 30.05
CA ILE A 526 -6.13 -2.74 30.97
C ILE A 526 -6.43 -3.35 32.35
N TYR A 527 -7.64 -3.16 32.88
CA TYR A 527 -7.97 -3.56 34.26
C TYR A 527 -8.60 -4.96 34.37
N TYR A 528 -9.30 -5.44 33.34
CA TYR A 528 -9.92 -6.77 33.30
C TYR A 528 -9.12 -7.76 32.45
N TYR A 529 -7.79 -7.62 32.46
CA TYR A 529 -6.88 -8.54 31.76
C TYR A 529 -6.99 -9.94 32.40
N GLY A 530 -7.66 -10.88 31.74
CA GLY A 530 -7.84 -12.27 32.19
C GLY A 530 -9.28 -12.77 32.38
N LEU A 531 -10.30 -11.92 32.20
CA LEU A 531 -11.70 -12.35 32.07
C LEU A 531 -12.08 -12.32 30.58
N GLU A 532 -11.66 -13.36 29.85
CA GLU A 532 -11.67 -13.43 28.38
C GLU A 532 -13.08 -13.40 27.75
N ASP A 533 -14.13 -13.70 28.52
CA ASP A 533 -15.47 -13.95 27.96
C ASP A 533 -16.36 -12.70 27.80
N ASP A 534 -16.11 -11.60 28.52
CA ASP A 534 -17.00 -10.42 28.52
C ASP A 534 -16.25 -9.10 28.19
N VAL A 535 -15.97 -8.88 26.90
CA VAL A 535 -15.49 -7.58 26.42
C VAL A 535 -16.60 -6.53 26.56
N MET A 536 -16.46 -5.63 27.54
CA MET A 536 -17.47 -4.61 27.85
C MET A 536 -17.78 -3.66 26.67
N TYR A 537 -16.81 -3.38 25.80
CA TYR A 537 -17.02 -2.57 24.59
C TYR A 537 -16.27 -3.14 23.40
N PRO A 538 -16.98 -3.72 22.42
CA PRO A 538 -16.34 -4.49 21.36
C PRO A 538 -15.68 -3.61 20.29
N SER A 539 -14.60 -4.12 19.69
CA SER A 539 -13.82 -3.45 18.65
C SER A 539 -14.65 -3.06 17.42
N TYR A 540 -15.63 -3.89 17.03
CA TYR A 540 -16.50 -3.58 15.88
C TYR A 540 -17.37 -2.33 16.10
N MET A 541 -17.72 -1.98 17.35
CA MET A 541 -18.46 -0.75 17.64
C MET A 541 -17.59 0.48 17.41
N VAL A 542 -16.32 0.46 17.84
CA VAL A 542 -15.36 1.53 17.55
C VAL A 542 -15.25 1.75 16.04
N VAL A 543 -15.09 0.67 15.27
CA VAL A 543 -15.01 0.72 13.81
C VAL A 543 -16.28 1.32 13.20
N MET A 544 -17.45 0.86 13.65
CA MET A 544 -18.74 1.30 13.13
C MET A 544 -19.00 2.80 13.43
N THR A 545 -18.81 3.24 14.66
CA THR A 545 -19.02 4.65 15.04
C THR A 545 -18.04 5.57 14.32
N THR A 546 -16.81 5.11 14.08
CA THR A 546 -15.79 5.83 13.33
C THR A 546 -16.18 6.04 11.87
N PHE A 547 -16.56 4.98 11.15
CA PHE A 547 -16.95 5.08 9.74
C PHE A 547 -18.26 5.82 9.54
N VAL A 548 -19.25 5.63 10.41
CA VAL A 548 -20.51 6.39 10.40
C VAL A 548 -20.23 7.87 10.64
N GLY A 549 -19.39 8.20 11.62
CA GLY A 549 -18.94 9.57 11.88
C GLY A 549 -18.30 10.23 10.66
N LEU A 550 -17.33 9.56 10.03
CA LEU A 550 -16.66 10.06 8.83
C LEU A 550 -17.62 10.21 7.63
N ALA A 551 -18.55 9.28 7.45
CA ALA A 551 -19.56 9.34 6.40
C ALA A 551 -20.52 10.53 6.60
N LEU A 552 -20.94 10.79 7.84
CA LEU A 552 -21.76 11.94 8.21
C LEU A 552 -21.02 13.26 7.98
N VAL A 553 -19.77 13.38 8.42
CA VAL A 553 -18.94 14.57 8.19
C VAL A 553 -18.79 14.85 6.71
N ARG A 554 -18.52 13.83 5.89
CA ARG A 554 -18.43 13.96 4.43
C ARG A 554 -19.75 14.42 3.82
N ARG A 555 -20.88 13.86 4.26
CA ARG A 555 -22.21 14.24 3.75
C ARG A 555 -22.54 15.69 4.11
N LEU A 556 -22.33 16.10 5.36
CA LEU A 556 -22.57 17.46 5.83
C LEU A 556 -21.64 18.49 5.16
N SER A 557 -20.41 18.09 4.82
CA SER A 557 -19.47 18.88 4.02
C SER A 557 -19.95 19.09 2.59
N VAL A 558 -20.44 18.04 1.92
CA VAL A 558 -20.98 18.11 0.54
C VAL A 558 -22.25 18.97 0.49
N ASP A 559 -23.07 18.91 1.53
CA ASP A 559 -24.28 19.72 1.69
C ASP A 559 -23.97 21.16 2.15
N HIS A 560 -22.69 21.54 2.29
CA HIS A 560 -22.22 22.87 2.72
C HIS A 560 -22.77 23.34 4.08
N ARG A 561 -23.10 22.42 4.98
CA ARG A 561 -23.63 22.73 6.33
C ARG A 561 -22.55 22.94 7.40
N ILE A 562 -21.33 22.50 7.12
CA ILE A 562 -20.17 22.58 8.03
C ILE A 562 -19.01 23.23 7.26
N GLY A 563 -18.30 24.15 7.89
CA GLY A 563 -17.10 24.78 7.36
C GLY A 563 -15.87 23.85 7.31
N PRO A 564 -14.85 24.20 6.50
CA PRO A 564 -13.67 23.36 6.29
C PRO A 564 -12.85 23.12 7.57
N LYS A 565 -12.86 24.06 8.53
CA LYS A 565 -12.16 23.92 9.81
C LYS A 565 -12.77 22.83 10.70
N ALA A 566 -14.10 22.81 10.80
CA ALA A 566 -14.81 21.80 11.58
C ALA A 566 -14.74 20.42 10.90
N VAL A 567 -14.81 20.35 9.57
CA VAL A 567 -14.55 19.10 8.82
C VAL A 567 -13.17 18.54 9.16
N TRP A 568 -12.14 19.38 9.13
CA TRP A 568 -10.78 18.99 9.49
C TRP A 568 -10.70 18.39 10.92
N ILE A 569 -11.17 19.12 11.93
CA ILE A 569 -11.14 18.64 13.34
C ILE A 569 -11.91 17.33 13.50
N LEU A 570 -13.14 17.25 12.97
CA LEU A 570 -13.98 16.05 13.09
C LEU A 570 -13.35 14.85 12.38
N THR A 571 -12.75 15.04 11.20
CA THR A 571 -12.04 13.94 10.52
C THR A 571 -10.86 13.43 11.33
N CYS A 572 -10.09 14.31 11.97
CA CYS A 572 -8.99 13.90 12.85
C CYS A 572 -9.48 13.16 14.10
N LEU A 573 -10.53 13.66 14.77
CA LEU A 573 -11.09 13.02 15.97
C LEU A 573 -11.71 11.66 15.71
N TYR A 574 -12.43 11.48 14.59
CA TYR A 574 -12.97 10.16 14.26
C TYR A 574 -11.85 9.22 13.82
N SER A 575 -10.91 9.66 12.97
CA SER A 575 -9.82 8.78 12.53
C SER A 575 -8.86 8.36 13.65
N SER A 576 -8.67 9.20 14.69
CA SER A 576 -7.84 8.84 15.86
C SER A 576 -8.39 7.67 16.66
N LYS A 577 -9.71 7.40 16.61
CA LYS A 577 -10.31 6.23 17.27
C LYS A 577 -9.75 4.91 16.78
N LEU A 578 -9.36 4.83 15.50
CA LEU A 578 -8.78 3.61 14.93
C LEU A 578 -7.46 3.24 15.59
N ALA A 579 -6.72 4.20 16.17
CA ALA A 579 -5.47 3.92 16.86
C ALA A 579 -5.67 3.01 18.10
N MET A 580 -6.85 3.08 18.74
CA MET A 580 -7.18 2.24 19.90
C MET A 580 -7.17 0.74 19.53
N LEU A 581 -7.49 0.40 18.28
CA LEU A 581 -7.52 -1.00 17.83
C LEU A 581 -6.13 -1.63 17.69
N PHE A 582 -5.08 -0.81 17.56
CA PHE A 582 -3.72 -1.27 17.38
C PHE A 582 -2.94 -1.30 18.70
N ILE A 583 -3.13 -0.29 19.56
CA ILE A 583 -2.39 -0.15 20.82
C ILE A 583 -3.36 0.20 21.94
N THR A 584 -3.41 -0.64 22.97
CA THR A 584 -4.20 -0.44 24.18
C THR A 584 -3.41 0.36 25.21
N SER A 585 -3.45 1.68 25.13
CA SER A 585 -2.85 2.57 26.14
C SER A 585 -3.74 3.78 26.43
N ARG A 586 -3.66 4.29 27.68
CA ARG A 586 -4.61 5.27 28.24
C ARG A 586 -4.68 6.57 27.42
N ALA A 587 -3.57 6.94 26.78
CA ALA A 587 -3.40 8.20 26.06
C ALA A 587 -3.47 8.07 24.52
N VAL A 588 -3.55 6.85 23.97
CA VAL A 588 -3.37 6.58 22.53
C VAL A 588 -4.35 7.36 21.66
N LEU A 589 -5.63 7.44 22.04
CA LEU A 589 -6.64 8.19 21.29
C LEU A 589 -6.32 9.69 21.23
N TRP A 590 -5.89 10.28 22.36
CA TRP A 590 -5.64 11.71 22.46
C TRP A 590 -4.36 12.10 21.76
N VAL A 591 -3.31 11.29 21.90
CA VAL A 591 -2.04 11.49 21.22
C VAL A 591 -2.21 11.37 19.70
N SER A 592 -2.89 10.33 19.23
CA SER A 592 -3.17 10.16 17.79
C SER A 592 -4.02 11.30 17.24
N ALA A 593 -4.99 11.82 18.01
CA ALA A 593 -5.74 13.02 17.63
C ALA A 593 -4.83 14.25 17.49
N ILE A 594 -3.96 14.52 18.47
CA ILE A 594 -3.02 15.66 18.44
C ILE A 594 -2.07 15.55 17.24
N LEU A 595 -1.49 14.37 16.99
CA LEU A 595 -0.61 14.14 15.85
C LEU A 595 -1.35 14.32 14.52
N LEU A 596 -2.57 13.77 14.38
CA LEU A 596 -3.38 13.94 13.18
C LEU A 596 -3.75 15.40 12.95
N LEU A 597 -4.09 16.16 13.99
CA LEU A 597 -4.32 17.60 13.89
C LEU A 597 -3.04 18.34 13.49
N ALA A 598 -1.85 17.93 13.95
CA ALA A 598 -0.61 18.61 13.56
C ALA A 598 -0.26 18.39 12.07
N VAL A 599 -0.44 17.17 11.55
CA VAL A 599 0.05 16.77 10.21
C VAL A 599 -0.95 17.04 9.07
N SER A 600 -2.25 16.96 9.33
CA SER A 600 -3.29 17.05 8.30
C SER A 600 -3.64 18.45 7.73
N PRO A 601 -3.30 19.61 8.32
CA PRO A 601 -3.64 20.93 7.79
C PRO A 601 -3.29 21.16 6.31
N PRO A 602 -2.10 20.78 5.80
CA PRO A 602 -1.75 20.95 4.39
C PRO A 602 -2.64 20.11 3.45
N LEU A 603 -3.19 18.99 3.92
CA LEU A 603 -3.99 18.08 3.11
C LEU A 603 -5.48 18.44 3.13
N LEU A 604 -5.99 18.93 4.26
CA LEU A 604 -7.42 19.12 4.49
C LEU A 604 -7.87 20.59 4.49
N LEU A 605 -7.08 21.51 5.04
CA LEU A 605 -7.47 22.93 5.16
C LEU A 605 -7.11 23.76 3.94
N TYR A 606 -5.92 23.55 3.36
CA TYR A 606 -5.39 24.40 2.27
C TYR A 606 -5.61 23.81 0.87
N LYS A 607 -6.35 22.71 0.75
CA LYS A 607 -6.57 22.00 -0.52
C LYS A 607 -7.55 22.75 -1.43
N ASP A 608 -7.02 23.47 -2.42
CA ASP A 608 -7.82 23.99 -3.56
C ASP A 608 -7.62 23.12 -4.79
N LYS A 609 -8.74 22.71 -5.42
CA LYS A 609 -8.72 21.94 -6.67
C LYS A 609 -8.46 22.80 -7.92
N SER A 610 -8.50 24.13 -7.81
CA SER A 610 -8.64 25.02 -8.97
C SER A 610 -7.42 25.89 -9.30
N ARG A 611 -6.39 25.98 -8.45
CA ARG A 611 -5.17 26.77 -8.75
C ARG A 611 -3.90 26.05 -8.31
N THR A 612 -2.94 25.97 -9.22
CA THR A 612 -1.58 25.44 -9.04
C THR A 612 -0.65 26.34 -8.22
N GLY A 613 -1.18 27.36 -7.54
CA GLY A 613 -0.43 28.27 -6.69
C GLY A 613 -0.58 27.93 -5.21
N SER A 614 0.53 27.95 -4.47
CA SER A 614 0.55 27.78 -3.02
C SER A 614 -0.27 28.87 -2.31
N LYS A 615 -1.27 28.47 -1.52
CA LYS A 615 -2.02 29.39 -0.64
C LYS A 615 -1.28 29.76 0.64
N MET A 616 -0.31 28.94 1.07
CA MET A 616 0.25 29.02 2.41
C MET A 616 1.42 29.99 2.45
N LYS A 617 1.34 31.00 3.32
CA LYS A 617 2.44 31.97 3.50
C LYS A 617 3.66 31.27 4.13
N PRO A 618 4.91 31.68 3.83
CA PRO A 618 6.10 31.06 4.39
C PRO A 618 6.10 30.97 5.93
N TRP A 619 5.70 32.04 6.62
CA TRP A 619 5.51 32.05 8.08
C TRP A 619 4.56 30.96 8.58
N GLN A 620 3.44 30.73 7.89
CA GLN A 620 2.50 29.66 8.25
C GLN A 620 3.15 28.29 8.05
N GLY A 621 3.98 28.14 7.00
CA GLY A 621 4.84 26.96 6.77
C GLY A 621 5.72 26.63 7.96
N TYR A 622 6.50 27.60 8.41
CA TYR A 622 7.37 27.44 9.58
C TYR A 622 6.58 27.18 10.87
N ALA A 623 5.47 27.88 11.08
CA ALA A 623 4.61 27.67 12.24
C ALA A 623 4.04 26.24 12.28
N HIS A 624 3.52 25.73 11.16
CA HIS A 624 3.02 24.35 11.08
C HIS A 624 4.14 23.32 11.27
N ALA A 625 5.33 23.54 10.72
CA ALA A 625 6.49 22.68 10.98
C ALA A 625 6.90 22.67 12.47
N GLY A 626 6.86 23.85 13.13
CA GLY A 626 7.08 23.96 14.58
C GLY A 626 6.03 23.22 15.40
N VAL A 627 4.75 23.34 15.04
CA VAL A 627 3.66 22.58 15.69
C VAL A 627 3.84 21.08 15.51
N VAL A 628 4.25 20.62 14.32
CA VAL A 628 4.57 19.21 14.07
C VAL A 628 5.70 18.75 15.00
N ALA A 629 6.82 19.47 15.06
CA ALA A 629 7.94 19.12 15.93
C ALA A 629 7.55 19.05 17.41
N LEU A 630 6.81 20.05 17.90
CA LEU A 630 6.30 20.08 19.28
C LEU A 630 5.32 18.93 19.55
N SER A 631 4.44 18.61 18.60
CA SER A 631 3.49 17.51 18.75
C SER A 631 4.18 16.15 18.84
N VAL A 632 5.16 15.86 17.98
CA VAL A 632 5.93 14.61 18.02
C VAL A 632 6.70 14.50 19.33
N TRP A 633 7.29 15.60 19.80
CA TRP A 633 8.02 15.64 21.07
C TRP A 633 7.10 15.39 22.29
N PHE A 634 5.91 15.99 22.30
CA PHE A 634 4.91 15.78 23.35
C PHE A 634 4.38 14.34 23.36
N CYS A 635 4.21 13.76 22.17
CA CYS A 635 3.66 12.42 21.96
C CYS A 635 4.69 11.28 22.01
N ARG A 636 5.95 11.55 22.38
CA ARG A 636 7.05 10.58 22.32
C ARG A 636 6.81 9.30 23.11
N GLU A 637 6.21 9.35 24.30
CA GLU A 637 6.05 8.17 25.16
C GLU A 637 5.17 7.12 24.49
N THR A 638 4.04 7.53 23.89
CA THR A 638 3.20 6.61 23.11
C THR A 638 3.84 6.14 21.81
N ILE A 639 4.73 6.95 21.20
CA ILE A 639 5.53 6.51 20.04
C ILE A 639 6.52 5.43 20.49
N PHE A 640 7.09 5.55 21.68
CA PHE A 640 8.02 4.58 22.25
C PHE A 640 7.30 3.28 22.63
N GLU A 641 6.10 3.36 23.24
CA GLU A 641 5.22 2.21 23.46
C GLU A 641 4.85 1.51 22.14
N ALA A 642 4.51 2.27 21.09
CA ALA A 642 4.22 1.72 19.78
C ALA A 642 5.42 0.99 19.16
N LEU A 643 6.62 1.54 19.31
CA LEU A 643 7.87 0.93 18.84
C LEU A 643 8.22 -0.32 19.63
N GLN A 644 8.02 -0.32 20.95
CA GLN A 644 8.20 -1.49 21.79
C GLN A 644 7.21 -2.60 21.42
N TRP A 645 5.95 -2.26 21.17
CA TRP A 645 4.94 -3.21 20.70
C TRP A 645 5.34 -3.82 19.35
N TRP A 646 5.83 -3.02 18.41
CA TRP A 646 6.27 -3.50 17.09
C TRP A 646 7.52 -4.38 17.16
N ASN A 647 8.52 -3.99 17.94
CA ASN A 647 9.78 -4.73 18.04
C ASN A 647 9.73 -5.92 19.01
N GLY A 648 8.72 -5.98 19.88
CA GLY A 648 8.62 -6.97 20.96
C GLY A 648 9.69 -6.86 22.06
N ARG A 649 10.61 -5.89 21.94
CA ARG A 649 11.74 -5.63 22.84
C ARG A 649 11.84 -4.13 23.12
N PRO A 650 12.38 -3.70 24.28
CA PRO A 650 12.59 -2.28 24.54
C PRO A 650 13.57 -1.70 23.48
N PRO A 651 13.16 -0.68 22.71
CA PRO A 651 13.96 -0.11 21.62
C PRO A 651 15.16 0.69 22.16
N SER A 652 16.29 0.70 21.45
CA SER A 652 17.48 1.46 21.84
C SER A 652 17.27 2.98 21.79
N ASP A 653 18.04 3.73 22.60
CA ASP A 653 18.01 5.20 22.69
C ASP A 653 18.12 5.87 21.29
N GLY A 654 19.05 5.39 20.46
CA GLY A 654 19.26 5.90 19.09
C GLY A 654 18.07 5.63 18.17
N LEU A 655 17.43 4.47 18.29
CA LEU A 655 16.23 4.13 17.53
C LEU A 655 15.06 5.05 17.91
N LEU A 656 14.87 5.30 19.20
CA LEU A 656 13.80 6.17 19.71
C LEU A 656 13.94 7.61 19.20
N LEU A 657 15.12 8.20 19.33
CA LEU A 657 15.39 9.56 18.84
C LEU A 657 15.31 9.62 17.30
N GLY A 658 15.85 8.61 16.62
CA GLY A 658 15.80 8.51 15.16
C GLY A 658 14.38 8.46 14.63
N PHE A 659 13.50 7.71 15.28
CA PHE A 659 12.09 7.63 14.91
C PHE A 659 11.36 8.96 15.13
N CYS A 660 11.61 9.67 16.24
CA CYS A 660 11.08 11.02 16.45
C CYS A 660 11.49 11.98 15.34
N ILE A 661 12.78 12.02 14.98
CA ILE A 661 13.30 12.88 13.91
C ILE A 661 12.68 12.49 12.56
N LEU A 662 12.65 11.19 12.25
CA LEU A 662 12.06 10.67 11.02
C LEU A 662 10.58 11.06 10.90
N LEU A 663 9.79 10.88 11.96
CA LEU A 663 8.38 11.24 11.99
C LEU A 663 8.16 12.74 11.78
N THR A 664 8.97 13.61 12.41
CA THR A 664 8.89 15.06 12.16
C THR A 664 9.18 15.40 10.70
N GLY A 665 10.19 14.76 10.10
CA GLY A 665 10.53 14.92 8.68
C GLY A 665 9.39 14.47 7.76
N LEU A 666 8.89 13.25 7.94
CA LEU A 666 7.78 12.69 7.15
C LEU A 666 6.50 13.52 7.28
N ALA A 667 6.17 13.98 8.48
CA ALA A 667 5.03 14.85 8.74
C ALA A 667 5.13 16.22 8.03
N CYS A 668 6.35 16.70 7.76
CA CYS A 668 6.57 17.95 7.02
C CYS A 668 6.53 17.79 5.49
N VAL A 669 6.53 16.55 4.96
CA VAL A 669 6.53 16.28 3.50
C VAL A 669 5.33 16.93 2.78
N PRO A 670 4.07 16.82 3.26
CA PRO A 670 2.93 17.44 2.58
C PRO A 670 3.02 18.98 2.50
N ILE A 671 3.66 19.62 3.48
CA ILE A 671 3.89 21.07 3.49
C ILE A 671 4.79 21.44 2.30
N VAL A 672 5.93 20.76 2.17
CA VAL A 672 6.93 21.08 1.13
C VAL A 672 6.46 20.61 -0.26
N ALA A 673 5.90 19.41 -0.36
CA ALA A 673 5.51 18.81 -1.64
C ALA A 673 4.32 19.52 -2.30
N LEU A 674 3.32 19.94 -1.52
CA LEU A 674 2.11 20.56 -2.06
C LEU A 674 2.18 22.09 -2.11
N HIS A 675 2.81 22.75 -1.12
CA HIS A 675 2.78 24.21 -0.98
C HIS A 675 4.12 24.89 -1.28
N PHE A 676 5.26 24.24 -1.02
CA PHE A 676 6.58 24.84 -1.26
C PHE A 676 7.39 24.08 -2.31
N SER A 677 6.71 23.51 -3.31
CA SER A 677 7.35 22.73 -4.37
C SER A 677 8.33 23.55 -5.22
N HIS A 678 8.16 24.88 -5.26
CA HIS A 678 9.06 25.81 -5.94
C HIS A 678 10.35 26.10 -5.14
N VAL A 679 10.34 25.90 -3.82
CA VAL A 679 11.45 26.27 -2.93
C VAL A 679 12.40 25.07 -2.81
N MET A 680 13.46 25.07 -3.62
CA MET A 680 14.43 23.97 -3.64
C MET A 680 15.17 23.79 -2.32
N SER A 681 15.45 24.86 -1.57
CA SER A 681 16.09 24.77 -0.25
C SER A 681 15.25 23.98 0.76
N ALA A 682 13.92 24.17 0.75
CA ALA A 682 13.01 23.44 1.63
C ALA A 682 13.00 21.93 1.33
N LYS A 683 12.98 21.54 0.03
CA LYS A 683 13.09 20.13 -0.37
C LYS A 683 14.40 19.51 0.10
N ARG A 684 15.52 20.22 -0.05
CA ARG A 684 16.84 19.72 0.35
C ARG A 684 16.96 19.57 1.86
N CYS A 685 16.48 20.56 2.62
CA CYS A 685 16.45 20.51 4.08
C CYS A 685 15.58 19.36 4.59
N LEU A 686 14.40 19.14 3.98
CA LEU A 686 13.54 18.00 4.29
C LEU A 686 14.23 16.65 4.05
N VAL A 687 14.94 16.50 2.92
CA VAL A 687 15.73 15.30 2.63
C VAL A 687 16.81 15.08 3.69
N LEU A 688 17.49 16.13 4.14
CA LEU A 688 18.46 16.01 5.23
C LEU A 688 17.80 15.55 6.54
N VAL A 689 16.66 16.14 6.95
CA VAL A 689 15.97 15.74 8.18
C VAL A 689 15.52 14.28 8.12
N VAL A 690 14.94 13.84 7.01
CA VAL A 690 14.54 12.43 6.84
C VAL A 690 15.77 11.52 6.87
N ALA A 691 16.87 11.91 6.22
CA ALA A 691 18.12 11.15 6.26
C ALA A 691 18.72 11.09 7.68
N THR A 692 18.67 12.18 8.46
CA THR A 692 19.12 12.16 9.86
C THR A 692 18.34 11.13 10.67
N GLY A 693 17.00 11.11 10.57
CA GLY A 693 16.18 10.12 11.28
C GLY A 693 16.49 8.68 10.87
N LEU A 694 16.64 8.41 9.57
CA LEU A 694 17.01 7.09 9.06
C LEU A 694 18.38 6.64 9.55
N LEU A 695 19.37 7.53 9.55
CA LEU A 695 20.72 7.21 10.02
C LEU A 695 20.74 6.87 11.51
N PHE A 696 19.96 7.58 12.34
CA PHE A 696 19.82 7.24 13.76
C PHE A 696 19.13 5.88 13.97
N ILE A 697 18.14 5.52 13.14
CA ILE A 697 17.48 4.21 13.21
C ILE A 697 18.42 3.08 12.78
N LEU A 698 19.22 3.29 11.73
CA LEU A 698 20.14 2.28 11.18
C LEU A 698 21.37 2.08 12.07
N MET A 699 21.97 3.18 12.54
CA MET A 699 23.24 3.14 13.29
C MET A 699 23.03 3.05 14.80
N GLN A 700 21.82 3.32 15.29
CA GLN A 700 21.44 3.27 16.71
C GLN A 700 22.50 3.85 17.67
N PRO A 701 22.94 5.10 17.47
CA PRO A 701 24.02 5.65 18.27
C PRO A 701 23.59 5.76 19.74
N PRO A 702 24.40 5.30 20.70
CA PRO A 702 24.13 5.48 22.12
C PRO A 702 24.13 6.98 22.47
N ILE A 703 23.06 7.44 23.13
CA ILE A 703 22.90 8.84 23.51
C ILE A 703 23.67 9.10 24.82
N PRO A 704 24.50 10.17 24.90
CA PRO A 704 25.26 10.48 26.10
C PRO A 704 24.35 10.74 27.30
N LEU A 705 24.76 10.31 28.51
CA LEU A 705 23.98 10.42 29.74
C LEU A 705 23.50 11.84 30.05
N SER A 706 24.27 12.86 29.68
CA SER A 706 23.93 14.28 29.89
C SER A 706 22.70 14.74 29.10
N TRP A 707 22.36 14.06 28.00
CA TRP A 707 21.21 14.37 27.16
C TRP A 707 20.00 13.48 27.48
N THR A 708 20.13 12.57 28.44
CA THR A 708 19.08 11.60 28.75
C THR A 708 18.08 12.11 29.77
N TYR A 709 16.82 11.99 29.38
CA TYR A 709 15.67 12.36 30.18
C TYR A 709 15.23 11.19 31.07
N ARG A 710 14.70 11.52 32.24
CA ARG A 710 14.48 10.60 33.37
C ARG A 710 13.17 9.80 33.21
N SER A 711 12.95 9.08 32.10
CA SER A 711 11.82 8.14 31.97
C SER A 711 12.27 6.69 32.16
N ASP A 712 11.46 5.89 32.85
CA ASP A 712 11.82 4.51 33.22
C ASP A 712 11.83 3.55 32.02
N LEU A 713 11.07 3.86 30.97
CA LEU A 713 11.10 3.15 29.67
C LEU A 713 12.46 3.29 28.97
N ILE A 714 13.07 4.48 29.05
CA ILE A 714 14.39 4.78 28.48
C ILE A 714 15.51 4.12 29.31
N LYS A 715 15.31 3.90 30.63
CA LYS A 715 16.27 3.13 31.44
C LYS A 715 16.31 1.65 31.03
N ALA A 716 15.16 1.06 30.71
CA ALA A 716 15.06 -0.33 30.25
C ALA A 716 15.64 -0.51 28.83
N ALA A 717 15.45 0.48 27.94
CA ALA A 717 16.01 0.54 26.59
C ALA A 717 17.56 0.49 26.52
N ARG A 718 18.23 0.95 27.59
CA ARG A 718 19.70 1.01 27.65
C ARG A 718 20.35 -0.34 27.97
N GLN A 719 19.59 -1.30 28.50
CA GLN A 719 20.08 -2.65 28.72
C GLN A 719 19.98 -3.42 27.41
N SER A 720 21.07 -3.43 26.62
CA SER A 720 21.18 -4.32 25.45
C SER A 720 21.09 -5.76 25.94
N ALA A 721 19.90 -6.35 25.86
CA ALA A 721 19.65 -7.74 26.24
C ALA A 721 20.60 -8.71 25.52
N ASP A 722 21.08 -8.33 24.33
CA ASP A 722 22.04 -9.11 23.54
C ASP A 722 23.46 -9.08 24.15
N ASP A 723 23.96 -7.96 24.68
CA ASP A 723 25.29 -7.95 25.32
C ASP A 723 25.28 -8.75 26.63
N ILE A 724 24.18 -8.67 27.38
CA ILE A 724 24.01 -9.41 28.63
C ILE A 724 23.78 -10.91 28.36
N SER A 725 23.02 -11.28 27.31
CA SER A 725 22.73 -12.68 26.98
C SER A 725 23.88 -13.39 26.25
N ILE A 726 24.65 -12.67 25.43
CA ILE A 726 25.77 -13.25 24.66
C ILE A 726 27.05 -13.24 25.48
N TYR A 727 27.36 -12.13 26.18
CA TYR A 727 28.67 -11.95 26.83
C TYR A 727 28.61 -11.98 28.35
N GLY A 728 27.42 -11.92 28.98
CA GLY A 728 27.29 -11.95 30.44
C GLY A 728 27.81 -10.70 31.18
N PHE A 729 28.42 -9.74 30.46
CA PHE A 729 28.88 -8.46 31.00
C PHE A 729 28.72 -7.33 29.96
N MET A 730 28.61 -6.09 30.44
CA MET A 730 28.56 -4.90 29.59
C MET A 730 29.98 -4.54 29.11
N ALA A 731 30.30 -4.82 27.85
CA ALA A 731 31.51 -4.29 27.23
C ALA A 731 31.31 -2.79 26.90
N SER A 732 32.13 -1.91 27.47
CA SER A 732 32.05 -0.46 27.22
C SER A 732 32.61 -0.11 25.83
N LYS A 733 31.77 -0.14 24.80
CA LYS A 733 32.15 0.35 23.46
C LYS A 733 32.22 1.88 23.44
N PRO A 734 33.21 2.50 22.77
CA PRO A 734 33.26 3.95 22.61
C PRO A 734 32.03 4.43 21.84
N THR A 735 31.29 5.38 22.39
CA THR A 735 29.99 5.82 21.87
C THR A 735 30.07 6.87 20.76
N TRP A 736 31.20 7.58 20.64
CA TRP A 736 31.40 8.71 19.73
C TRP A 736 31.69 8.37 18.25
N PRO A 737 32.26 7.21 17.86
CA PRO A 737 32.58 6.95 16.44
C PRO A 737 31.35 6.91 15.54
N SER A 738 30.23 6.35 16.01
CA SER A 738 28.97 6.30 15.26
C SER A 738 28.41 7.69 14.95
N TRP A 739 28.58 8.67 15.86
CA TRP A 739 28.20 10.06 15.64
C TRP A 739 29.03 10.73 14.54
N LEU A 740 30.33 10.42 14.45
CA LEU A 740 31.18 10.91 13.35
C LEU A 740 30.77 10.34 12.00
N LEU A 741 30.40 9.06 11.94
CA LEU A 741 29.90 8.45 10.71
C LEU A 741 28.60 9.11 10.25
N ILE A 742 27.65 9.33 11.16
CA ILE A 742 26.39 10.04 10.87
C ILE A 742 26.68 11.44 10.35
N ALA A 743 27.58 12.18 11.00
CA ALA A 743 27.99 13.50 10.55
C ALA A 743 28.61 13.48 9.14
N ALA A 744 29.50 12.51 8.85
CA ALA A 744 30.11 12.36 7.53
C ALA A 744 29.07 12.12 6.44
N ILE A 745 28.09 11.21 6.66
CA ILE A 745 27.03 10.91 5.68
C ILE A 745 26.10 12.11 5.48
N LEU A 746 25.77 12.86 6.55
CA LEU A 746 24.93 14.05 6.41
C LEU A 746 25.64 15.17 5.65
N LEU A 747 26.93 15.33 5.90
CA LEU A 747 27.76 16.33 5.25
C LEU A 747 27.94 16.00 3.76
N THR A 748 28.08 14.72 3.39
CA THR A 748 28.08 14.28 1.99
C THR A 748 26.72 14.49 1.31
N LEU A 749 25.62 14.19 2.00
CA LEU A 749 24.28 14.43 1.47
C LEU A 749 24.00 15.94 1.29
N ALA A 750 24.46 16.78 2.21
CA ALA A 750 24.35 18.24 2.11
C ALA A 750 25.17 18.80 0.93
N ALA A 751 26.32 18.19 0.64
CA ALA A 751 27.15 18.51 -0.51
C ALA A 751 26.49 18.17 -1.84
N VAL A 752 26.03 16.92 -1.99
CA VAL A 752 25.39 16.42 -3.22
C VAL A 752 24.08 17.16 -3.50
N THR A 753 23.31 17.46 -2.45
CA THR A 753 22.07 18.26 -2.59
C THR A 753 22.35 19.75 -2.83
N SER A 754 23.61 20.19 -2.86
CA SER A 754 24.06 21.58 -3.04
C SER A 754 23.47 22.56 -2.02
N ILE A 755 23.21 22.09 -0.79
CA ILE A 755 23.01 22.98 0.36
C ILE A 755 24.34 23.67 0.67
N ILE A 756 25.43 22.90 0.62
CA ILE A 756 26.79 23.41 0.71
C ILE A 756 27.33 23.60 -0.73
N PRO A 757 27.79 24.79 -1.13
CA PRO A 757 28.17 25.09 -2.52
C PRO A 757 29.58 24.56 -2.91
N ILE A 758 29.84 23.26 -2.73
CA ILE A 758 31.13 22.59 -3.04
C ILE A 758 31.47 22.59 -4.54
N LYS A 759 30.45 22.72 -5.40
CA LYS A 759 30.63 22.79 -6.85
C LYS A 759 31.41 24.04 -7.28
N TYR A 760 31.27 25.15 -6.56
CA TYR A 760 31.77 26.45 -6.98
C TYR A 760 33.09 26.86 -6.31
N ILE A 761 33.38 26.34 -5.12
CA ILE A 761 34.54 26.73 -4.30
C ILE A 761 35.47 25.53 -4.11
N VAL A 762 36.70 25.62 -4.63
CA VAL A 762 37.69 24.53 -4.61
C VAL A 762 38.28 24.31 -3.21
N GLU A 763 38.54 25.37 -2.45
CA GLU A 763 39.05 25.27 -1.07
C GLU A 763 38.07 24.53 -0.16
N LEU A 764 36.78 24.89 -0.26
CA LEU A 764 35.72 24.24 0.49
C LEU A 764 35.58 22.76 0.09
N ARG A 765 35.79 22.42 -1.18
CA ARG A 765 35.84 21.03 -1.68
C ARG A 765 37.00 20.23 -1.06
N ALA A 766 38.18 20.83 -0.97
CA ALA A 766 39.36 20.18 -0.39
C ALA A 766 39.18 19.93 1.12
N ILE A 767 38.71 20.94 1.85
CA ILE A 767 38.40 20.83 3.28
C ILE A 767 37.33 19.75 3.50
N TYR A 768 36.28 19.75 2.68
CA TYR A 768 35.22 18.73 2.70
C TYR A 768 35.76 17.31 2.48
N SER A 769 36.57 17.08 1.45
CA SER A 769 37.11 15.74 1.15
C SER A 769 38.00 15.23 2.28
N ILE A 770 38.87 16.10 2.83
CA ILE A 770 39.75 15.74 3.94
C ILE A 770 38.94 15.43 5.20
N ALA A 771 37.94 16.26 5.54
CA ALA A 771 37.10 16.06 6.71
C ALA A 771 36.33 14.74 6.66
N ILE A 772 35.80 14.34 5.49
CA ILE A 772 35.12 13.05 5.32
C ILE A 772 36.10 11.88 5.43
N GLY A 773 37.27 11.99 4.79
CA GLY A 773 38.30 10.96 4.88
C GLY A 773 38.76 10.71 6.32
N ILE A 774 38.96 11.78 7.09
CA ILE A 774 39.32 11.70 8.51
C ILE A 774 38.18 11.07 9.32
N ALA A 775 36.94 11.52 9.14
CA ALA A 775 35.80 11.00 9.90
C ALA A 775 35.56 9.49 9.64
N LEU A 776 35.61 9.06 8.37
CA LEU A 776 35.47 7.65 8.00
C LEU A 776 36.67 6.81 8.46
N GLY A 777 37.89 7.34 8.31
CA GLY A 777 39.11 6.68 8.77
C GLY A 777 39.08 6.43 10.28
N ILE A 778 38.74 7.46 11.07
CA ILE A 778 38.62 7.35 12.52
C ILE A 778 37.53 6.34 12.90
N TYR A 779 36.36 6.38 12.24
CA TYR A 779 35.28 5.42 12.49
C TYR A 779 35.72 3.97 12.27
N ILE A 780 36.26 3.66 11.09
CA ILE A 780 36.72 2.30 10.74
C ILE A 780 37.80 1.85 11.73
N SER A 781 38.70 2.75 12.08
CA SER A 781 39.81 2.48 12.99
C SER A 781 39.32 2.16 14.41
N ALA A 782 38.34 2.90 14.93
CA ALA A 782 37.83 2.74 16.29
C ALA A 782 36.89 1.53 16.45
N GLU A 783 36.12 1.20 15.40
CA GLU A 783 35.13 0.12 15.44
C GLU A 783 35.74 -1.26 15.16
N TYR A 784 36.64 -1.37 14.17
CA TYR A 784 37.13 -2.67 13.68
C TYR A 784 38.55 -3.02 14.10
N PHE A 785 39.40 -2.03 14.44
CA PHE A 785 40.83 -2.24 14.67
C PHE A 785 41.28 -1.80 16.07
N LEU A 786 40.80 -2.44 17.13
CA LEU A 786 41.20 -2.10 18.50
C LEU A 786 42.74 -2.29 18.71
N GLN A 787 43.37 -1.30 19.36
CA GLN A 787 44.74 -1.33 19.93
C GLN A 787 45.96 -1.27 18.98
N ALA A 788 45.91 -0.54 17.87
CA ALA A 788 47.12 -0.29 17.06
C ALA A 788 47.21 1.15 16.51
N ALA A 789 47.88 2.05 17.24
CA ALA A 789 48.02 3.47 16.90
C ALA A 789 48.62 3.72 15.50
N ILE A 790 49.63 2.95 15.11
CA ILE A 790 50.29 3.07 13.80
C ILE A 790 49.34 2.64 12.67
N LEU A 791 48.55 1.59 12.90
CA LEU A 791 47.55 1.10 11.94
C LEU A 791 46.40 2.10 11.79
N HIS A 792 45.95 2.72 12.87
CA HIS A 792 44.93 3.78 12.83
C HIS A 792 45.38 4.95 11.94
N ALA A 793 46.63 5.41 12.06
CA ALA A 793 47.17 6.47 11.23
C ALA A 793 47.19 6.10 9.74
N LEU A 794 47.62 4.87 9.42
CA LEU A 794 47.66 4.39 8.03
C LEU A 794 46.25 4.27 7.43
N ILE A 795 45.26 3.74 8.18
CA ILE A 795 43.87 3.64 7.73
C ILE A 795 43.25 5.03 7.54
N VAL A 796 43.56 6.01 8.39
CA VAL A 796 43.09 7.39 8.19
C VAL A 796 43.69 7.98 6.91
N ILE A 797 44.98 7.77 6.66
CA ILE A 797 45.64 8.25 5.44
C ILE A 797 45.02 7.61 4.19
N THR A 798 44.74 6.30 4.20
CA THR A 798 44.12 5.60 3.06
C THR A 798 42.72 6.15 2.77
N MET A 799 41.91 6.38 3.81
CA MET A 799 40.57 6.94 3.67
C MET A 799 40.56 8.41 3.22
N VAL A 800 41.55 9.21 3.64
CA VAL A 800 41.76 10.57 3.11
C VAL A 800 42.15 10.52 1.63
N CYS A 801 43.07 9.64 1.23
CA CYS A 801 43.46 9.49 -0.18
C CYS A 801 42.26 9.06 -1.04
N ALA A 802 41.48 8.08 -0.58
CA ALA A 802 40.29 7.61 -1.27
C ALA A 802 39.22 8.70 -1.41
N SER A 803 38.89 9.42 -0.33
CA SER A 803 37.90 10.50 -0.37
C SER A 803 38.33 11.69 -1.22
N VAL A 804 39.60 12.09 -1.20
CA VAL A 804 40.14 13.12 -2.10
C VAL A 804 40.05 12.67 -3.56
N PHE A 805 40.43 11.43 -3.85
CA PHE A 805 40.31 10.88 -5.21
C PHE A 805 38.88 10.99 -5.71
N VAL A 806 37.91 10.49 -4.95
CA VAL A 806 36.48 10.42 -5.31
C VAL A 806 35.83 11.80 -5.45
N VAL A 807 36.13 12.74 -4.56
CA VAL A 807 35.50 14.07 -4.64
C VAL A 807 36.03 14.87 -5.84
N PHE A 808 37.31 14.70 -6.20
CA PHE A 808 37.93 15.42 -7.31
C PHE A 808 37.81 14.72 -8.67
N THR A 809 37.45 13.43 -8.72
CA THR A 809 36.96 12.77 -9.95
C THR A 809 35.57 13.29 -10.33
N HIS A 810 34.62 13.28 -9.39
CA HIS A 810 33.23 13.74 -9.65
C HIS A 810 33.14 15.26 -9.86
N PHE A 811 33.96 16.05 -9.15
CA PHE A 811 34.08 17.49 -9.38
C PHE A 811 35.53 17.85 -9.75
N PRO A 812 35.89 17.84 -11.04
CA PRO A 812 37.26 18.14 -11.46
C PRO A 812 37.65 19.60 -11.22
N SER A 813 38.94 19.84 -11.07
CA SER A 813 39.57 21.16 -10.97
C SER A 813 40.77 21.23 -11.91
N ALA A 814 41.33 22.42 -12.15
CA ALA A 814 42.46 22.56 -13.07
C ALA A 814 43.73 21.80 -12.60
N SER A 815 43.86 21.51 -11.30
CA SER A 815 44.96 20.75 -10.73
C SER A 815 44.68 19.24 -10.61
N SER A 816 43.42 18.80 -10.76
CA SER A 816 43.06 17.39 -10.52
C SER A 816 43.69 16.45 -11.55
N THR A 817 43.82 16.85 -12.82
CA THR A 817 44.39 16.01 -13.88
C THR A 817 45.86 15.63 -13.65
N LYS A 818 46.61 16.45 -12.90
CA LYS A 818 48.02 16.17 -12.57
C LYS A 818 48.17 15.40 -11.26
N LEU A 819 47.36 15.69 -10.25
CA LEU A 819 47.52 15.13 -8.90
C LEU A 819 46.83 13.78 -8.70
N LEU A 820 45.67 13.53 -9.31
CA LEU A 820 44.87 12.32 -9.05
C LEU A 820 45.60 10.99 -9.35
N PRO A 821 46.36 10.85 -10.45
CA PRO A 821 47.10 9.63 -10.72
C PRO A 821 48.13 9.31 -9.62
N TRP A 822 48.78 10.34 -9.07
CA TRP A 822 49.72 10.18 -7.95
C TRP A 822 49.02 9.82 -6.63
N VAL A 823 47.84 10.38 -6.38
CA VAL A 823 47.01 10.00 -5.21
C VAL A 823 46.56 8.54 -5.32
N PHE A 824 46.19 8.07 -6.51
CA PHE A 824 45.86 6.65 -6.72
C PHE A 824 47.08 5.73 -6.58
N ALA A 825 48.24 6.13 -7.11
CA ALA A 825 49.48 5.37 -6.93
C ALA A 825 49.86 5.25 -5.44
N LEU A 826 49.70 6.32 -4.65
CA LEU A 826 49.88 6.29 -3.20
C LEU A 826 48.89 5.33 -2.53
N LEU A 827 47.61 5.34 -2.92
CA LEU A 827 46.59 4.42 -2.40
C LEU A 827 46.94 2.95 -2.67
N VAL A 828 47.40 2.63 -3.89
CA VAL A 828 47.84 1.27 -4.26
C VAL A 828 49.09 0.85 -3.48
N ALA A 829 50.04 1.77 -3.26
CA ALA A 829 51.25 1.51 -2.48
C ALA A 829 50.96 1.28 -0.98
N LEU A 830 49.93 1.92 -0.42
CA LEU A 830 49.54 1.74 0.97
C LEU A 830 48.96 0.34 1.25
N PHE A 831 48.38 -0.33 0.26
CA PHE A 831 47.79 -1.67 0.42
C PHE A 831 48.77 -2.71 0.99
N PRO A 832 49.89 -3.06 0.31
CA PRO A 832 50.82 -4.07 0.81
C PRO A 832 51.49 -3.64 2.12
N VAL A 833 51.73 -2.34 2.32
CA VAL A 833 52.31 -1.80 3.56
C VAL A 833 51.37 -2.04 4.72
N THR A 834 50.08 -1.71 4.59
CA THR A 834 49.09 -1.94 5.66
C THR A 834 48.87 -3.41 5.97
N TYR A 835 48.83 -4.27 4.95
CA TYR A 835 48.64 -5.71 5.10
C TYR A 835 49.80 -6.41 5.83
N LEU A 836 51.05 -6.06 5.49
CA LEU A 836 52.24 -6.65 6.12
C LEU A 836 52.45 -6.13 7.55
N LEU A 837 52.17 -4.85 7.79
CA LEU A 837 52.44 -4.18 9.07
C LEU A 837 51.43 -4.61 10.15
N GLU A 838 50.18 -4.87 9.79
CA GLU A 838 49.19 -5.53 10.66
C GLU A 838 49.69 -6.90 11.13
N GLY A 839 50.31 -7.66 10.23
CA GLY A 839 50.93 -8.94 10.54
C GLY A 839 52.07 -8.84 11.55
N GLN A 840 52.96 -7.85 11.39
CA GLN A 840 54.16 -7.72 12.23
C GLN A 840 53.87 -7.11 13.61
N VAL A 841 52.96 -6.13 13.71
CA VAL A 841 52.70 -5.42 14.97
C VAL A 841 52.05 -6.31 16.03
N ARG A 842 51.11 -7.19 15.63
CA ARG A 842 50.48 -8.15 16.56
C ARG A 842 51.38 -9.33 16.90
N ILE A 843 52.21 -9.81 15.96
CA ILE A 843 53.23 -10.84 16.24
C ILE A 843 54.27 -10.32 17.24
N LYS A 844 54.65 -9.04 17.13
CA LYS A 844 55.60 -8.42 18.05
C LYS A 844 55.02 -8.16 19.45
N SER A 845 53.73 -7.83 19.56
CA SER A 845 53.07 -7.75 20.89
C SER A 845 52.95 -9.12 21.56
N ILE A 846 52.83 -10.20 20.79
CA ILE A 846 52.83 -11.60 21.29
C ILE A 846 54.22 -12.00 21.83
N LEU A 847 55.29 -11.61 21.14
CA LEU A 847 56.68 -11.87 21.58
C LEU A 847 57.18 -10.95 22.69
N GLY A 848 56.55 -9.77 22.86
CA GLY A 848 56.94 -8.77 23.85
C GLY A 848 56.44 -9.02 25.27
N ASP A 849 55.37 -9.81 25.44
CA ASP A 849 54.77 -10.14 26.75
C ASP A 849 55.14 -11.54 27.28
N GLY A 850 55.92 -12.31 26.51
CA GLY A 850 56.37 -13.66 26.86
C GLY A 850 57.63 -13.66 27.73
N GLY A 851 57.53 -13.19 28.97
CA GLY A 851 58.51 -13.47 30.02
C GLY A 851 58.38 -14.92 30.51
N VAL A 852 59.35 -15.76 30.10
CA VAL A 852 59.69 -17.12 30.58
C VAL A 852 58.74 -17.77 31.60
N GLY A 853 57.93 -18.72 31.11
CA GLY A 853 57.55 -19.94 31.82
C GLY A 853 56.10 -20.03 32.32
N ASP A 854 55.21 -20.65 31.54
CA ASP A 854 54.26 -21.64 32.08
C ASP A 854 53.64 -22.53 30.97
N VAL A 855 53.40 -23.80 31.28
CA VAL A 855 53.08 -24.90 30.34
C VAL A 855 51.56 -25.01 30.07
N GLY A 856 50.91 -23.89 29.73
CA GLY A 856 49.45 -23.84 29.47
C GLY A 856 49.01 -22.98 28.29
N GLU A 857 49.92 -22.59 27.39
CA GLU A 857 49.74 -21.49 26.45
C GLU A 857 49.05 -21.80 25.10
N ASP A 858 48.81 -23.07 24.75
CA ASP A 858 48.38 -23.40 23.37
C ASP A 858 46.92 -23.00 23.08
N ASP A 859 46.05 -22.96 24.10
CA ASP A 859 44.63 -22.58 23.95
C ASP A 859 44.42 -21.06 23.78
N TYR A 860 45.36 -20.21 24.21
CA TYR A 860 45.30 -18.74 24.04
C TYR A 860 45.95 -18.25 22.73
N LYS A 861 46.81 -19.06 22.10
CA LYS A 861 47.47 -18.77 20.82
C LYS A 861 46.53 -18.91 19.62
N LEU A 862 45.62 -19.88 19.66
CA LEU A 862 44.65 -20.12 18.60
C LEU A 862 43.64 -18.95 18.41
N PRO A 863 42.94 -18.44 19.45
CA PRO A 863 41.98 -17.35 19.27
C PRO A 863 42.66 -16.03 18.88
N THR A 864 43.90 -15.80 19.30
CA THR A 864 44.66 -14.61 18.93
C THR A 864 45.19 -14.68 17.49
N LEU A 865 45.63 -15.84 17.01
CA LEU A 865 45.95 -16.09 15.59
C LEU A 865 44.71 -15.91 14.70
N LEU A 866 43.56 -16.46 15.11
CA LEU A 866 42.28 -16.28 14.42
C LEU A 866 41.85 -14.81 14.38
N ALA A 867 42.10 -14.04 15.45
CA ALA A 867 41.83 -12.60 15.47
C ALA A 867 42.76 -11.79 14.55
N VAL A 868 44.02 -12.21 14.37
CA VAL A 868 44.96 -11.61 13.40
C VAL A 868 44.53 -11.93 11.97
N GLU A 869 44.11 -13.16 11.70
CA GLU A 869 43.62 -13.57 10.39
C GLU A 869 42.28 -12.91 10.04
N GLY A 870 41.39 -12.77 11.02
CA GLY A 870 40.16 -11.98 10.93
C GLY A 870 40.41 -10.50 10.62
N ALA A 871 41.44 -9.91 11.21
CA ALA A 871 41.79 -8.51 10.97
C ALA A 871 42.40 -8.31 9.55
N ARG A 872 43.31 -9.20 9.11
CA ARG A 872 43.86 -9.18 7.74
C ARG A 872 42.79 -9.36 6.66
N THR A 873 41.84 -10.27 6.88
CA THR A 873 40.71 -10.47 5.96
C THR A 873 39.77 -9.27 5.93
N SER A 874 39.55 -8.58 7.07
CA SER A 874 38.80 -7.33 7.11
C SER A 874 39.49 -6.19 6.35
N LEU A 875 40.83 -6.11 6.41
CA LEU A 875 41.64 -5.14 5.68
C LEU A 875 41.61 -5.38 4.17
N LEU A 876 41.71 -6.65 3.74
CA LEU A 876 41.48 -7.05 2.34
C LEU A 876 40.08 -6.61 1.87
N GLY A 877 39.06 -6.81 2.70
CA GLY A 877 37.69 -6.35 2.43
C GLY A 877 37.58 -4.83 2.23
N LEU A 878 38.24 -4.05 3.08
CA LEU A 878 38.26 -2.58 2.99
C LEU A 878 38.86 -2.10 1.65
N TYR A 879 40.02 -2.61 1.28
CA TYR A 879 40.67 -2.23 0.01
C TYR A 879 39.89 -2.69 -1.21
N ALA A 880 39.28 -3.88 -1.18
CA ALA A 880 38.39 -4.32 -2.25
C ALA A 880 37.22 -3.36 -2.45
N ALA A 881 36.60 -2.89 -1.36
CA ALA A 881 35.51 -1.92 -1.42
C ALA A 881 35.96 -0.56 -1.99
N ILE A 882 37.13 -0.06 -1.58
CA ILE A 882 37.69 1.21 -2.09
C ILE A 882 37.99 1.10 -3.59
N PHE A 883 38.65 0.04 -4.05
CA PHE A 883 38.94 -0.15 -5.47
C PHE A 883 37.67 -0.34 -6.30
N MET A 884 36.66 -1.05 -5.78
CA MET A 884 35.36 -1.17 -6.43
C MET A 884 34.68 0.19 -6.61
N LEU A 885 34.70 1.03 -5.58
CA LEU A 885 34.12 2.36 -5.60
C LEU A 885 34.79 3.24 -6.65
N ILE A 886 36.13 3.25 -6.69
CA ILE A 886 36.92 4.01 -7.66
C ILE A 886 36.63 3.53 -9.10
N ALA A 887 36.61 2.22 -9.32
CA ALA A 887 36.30 1.63 -10.62
C ALA A 887 34.91 2.03 -11.13
N LEU A 888 33.90 1.98 -10.25
CA LEU A 888 32.52 2.38 -10.56
C LEU A 888 32.43 3.85 -10.93
N GLU A 889 33.07 4.71 -10.15
CA GLU A 889 33.03 6.15 -10.37
C GLU A 889 33.68 6.55 -11.70
N ILE A 890 34.86 6.00 -11.99
CA ILE A 890 35.54 6.24 -13.27
C ILE A 890 34.67 5.77 -14.43
N LYS A 891 34.04 4.59 -14.30
CA LYS A 891 33.14 4.06 -15.34
C LYS A 891 31.94 4.98 -15.57
N PHE A 892 31.36 5.50 -14.50
CA PHE A 892 30.22 6.42 -14.56
C PHE A 892 30.60 7.73 -15.24
N GLU A 893 31.73 8.33 -14.88
CA GLU A 893 32.18 9.59 -15.48
C GLU A 893 32.65 9.44 -16.93
N LEU A 894 33.32 8.34 -17.28
CA LEU A 894 33.65 8.07 -18.69
C LEU A 894 32.38 7.93 -19.54
N ALA A 895 31.35 7.25 -19.02
CA ALA A 895 30.07 7.13 -19.71
C ALA A 895 29.34 8.48 -19.84
N SER A 896 29.41 9.34 -18.82
CA SER A 896 28.82 10.69 -18.84
C SER A 896 29.47 11.55 -19.95
N LEU A 897 30.81 11.54 -20.01
CA LEU A 897 31.60 12.28 -21.00
C LEU A 897 31.39 11.77 -22.42
N MET A 898 31.30 10.46 -22.63
CA MET A 898 31.04 9.89 -23.96
C MET A 898 29.64 10.28 -24.47
N ARG A 899 28.64 10.34 -23.60
CA ARG A 899 27.28 10.77 -23.96
C ARG A 899 27.24 12.23 -24.37
N GLU A 900 27.96 13.10 -23.67
CA GLU A 900 28.07 14.52 -24.00
C GLU A 900 28.77 14.72 -25.36
N LYS A 901 29.89 14.03 -25.61
CA LYS A 901 30.57 14.03 -26.91
C LYS A 901 29.70 13.52 -28.06
N ALA A 902 28.89 12.48 -27.83
CA ALA A 902 27.97 11.95 -28.85
C ALA A 902 26.87 12.96 -29.22
N LEU A 903 26.35 13.70 -28.25
CA LEU A 903 25.40 14.80 -28.46
C LEU A 903 26.02 15.98 -29.22
N GLU A 904 27.26 16.37 -28.89
CA GLU A 904 27.99 17.40 -29.63
C GLU A 904 28.26 17.00 -31.08
N ARG A 905 28.60 15.72 -31.33
CA ARG A 905 28.87 15.19 -32.68
C ARG A 905 27.59 15.00 -33.50
N GLY A 906 26.46 14.73 -32.85
CA GLY A 906 25.13 14.66 -33.47
C GLY A 906 24.50 16.02 -33.80
N GLY A 907 24.99 17.11 -33.19
CA GLY A 907 24.48 18.47 -33.41
C GLY A 907 24.95 19.17 -34.69
N ILE A 908 25.85 18.58 -35.47
CA ILE A 908 26.49 19.24 -36.64
C ILE A 908 25.91 18.73 -37.98
N ARG A 909 24.90 17.85 -37.96
CA ARG A 909 24.20 17.38 -39.17
C ARG A 909 22.68 17.48 -39.03
N HIS A 910 22.16 18.71 -39.02
CA HIS A 910 20.90 19.08 -39.66
C HIS A 910 20.66 20.60 -39.51
N SER A 911 21.18 21.37 -40.46
CA SER A 911 20.70 22.74 -40.69
C SER A 911 20.74 23.04 -42.19
N GLN A 912 19.79 22.48 -42.94
CA GLN A 912 19.30 23.03 -44.20
C GLN A 912 17.98 22.35 -44.59
N SER A 913 17.02 23.18 -45.03
CA SER A 913 15.58 22.92 -45.32
C SER A 913 14.71 22.75 -44.06
N GLY A 914 13.57 23.42 -43.84
CA GLY A 914 12.75 24.31 -44.67
C GLY A 914 11.28 24.11 -44.25
N GLN A 915 10.68 25.14 -43.63
CA GLN A 915 9.24 25.43 -43.46
C GLN A 915 8.29 24.59 -42.55
N SER A 916 7.72 25.33 -41.57
CA SER A 916 6.33 25.33 -41.05
C SER A 916 5.84 24.13 -40.20
N SER A 917 5.08 24.23 -39.11
CA SER A 917 4.22 25.31 -38.55
C SER A 917 3.84 25.08 -37.06
N SER A 918 3.73 26.20 -36.33
CA SER A 918 2.83 26.52 -35.18
C SER A 918 2.76 25.67 -33.90
N ALA A 919 3.18 26.27 -32.76
CA ALA A 919 2.27 26.63 -31.66
C ALA A 919 2.95 27.59 -30.66
N ASN A 920 2.25 28.69 -30.38
CA ASN A 920 2.66 29.85 -29.57
C ASN A 920 2.83 29.55 -28.07
N VAL A 921 3.96 29.97 -27.49
CA VAL A 921 4.06 30.40 -26.08
C VAL A 921 4.94 31.66 -26.03
N PRO A 922 4.48 32.78 -25.45
CA PRO A 922 5.26 34.01 -25.44
C PRO A 922 6.37 33.97 -24.36
N PRO A 923 7.61 34.39 -24.66
CA PRO A 923 8.65 34.57 -23.67
C PRO A 923 8.69 36.05 -23.24
N LYS A 924 8.32 36.36 -22.00
CA LYS A 924 8.68 37.66 -21.41
C LYS A 924 9.17 37.52 -19.97
N MET A 925 10.37 38.07 -19.80
CA MET A 925 11.07 38.50 -18.59
C MET A 925 12.18 37.57 -18.08
N ARG A 926 13.32 37.65 -18.78
CA ARG A 926 14.64 37.38 -18.23
C ARG A 926 15.52 38.59 -18.54
N PHE A 927 15.52 39.56 -17.64
CA PHE A 927 16.58 40.56 -17.52
C PHE A 927 16.99 40.57 -16.05
N MET A 928 18.29 40.61 -15.80
CA MET A 928 18.97 40.55 -14.49
C MET A 928 19.23 39.17 -13.89
N GLN A 929 19.96 38.31 -14.60
CA GLN A 929 21.05 37.51 -13.98
C GLN A 929 22.07 37.04 -15.02
N GLN A 930 22.48 37.96 -15.90
CA GLN A 930 23.45 37.71 -16.95
C GLN A 930 24.63 38.68 -16.78
N ARG A 931 25.41 38.46 -15.73
CA ARG A 931 26.81 38.92 -15.66
C ARG A 931 27.54 38.06 -14.64
N ARG A 932 28.58 37.36 -15.12
CA ARG A 932 29.47 36.39 -14.45
C ARG A 932 28.99 34.93 -14.39
N ALA A 933 28.76 34.32 -15.55
CA ALA A 933 28.85 32.87 -15.73
C ALA A 933 29.05 32.54 -17.22
N SER A 934 30.13 33.00 -17.82
CA SER A 934 30.45 32.68 -19.21
C SER A 934 31.94 32.80 -19.42
N THR A 935 32.65 31.66 -19.35
CA THR A 935 33.86 31.32 -20.14
C THR A 935 34.55 30.02 -19.68
N VAL A 936 34.21 29.41 -18.54
CA VAL A 936 35.01 28.29 -18.00
C VAL A 936 34.55 26.89 -18.46
N GLN A 937 33.27 26.66 -18.77
CA GLN A 937 32.79 25.29 -19.06
C GLN A 937 33.13 24.74 -20.44
N THR A 938 33.32 25.59 -21.46
CA THR A 938 33.66 25.14 -22.83
C THR A 938 35.16 24.90 -23.03
N PHE A 939 36.02 25.42 -22.15
CA PHE A 939 37.48 25.23 -22.23
C PHE A 939 37.98 24.00 -21.45
N THR A 940 37.23 23.52 -20.45
CA THR A 940 37.61 22.37 -19.62
C THR A 940 37.27 21.01 -20.24
N ILE A 941 36.16 20.89 -20.97
CA ILE A 941 35.73 19.61 -21.59
C ILE A 941 36.65 19.23 -22.77
N LYS A 942 37.06 20.20 -23.60
CA LYS A 942 38.02 19.96 -24.70
C LYS A 942 39.43 19.60 -24.22
N ARG A 943 39.86 20.13 -23.07
CA ARG A 943 41.16 19.82 -22.48
C ARG A 943 41.15 18.49 -21.70
N MET A 944 40.08 18.16 -20.98
CA MET A 944 39.90 16.85 -20.36
C MET A 944 39.72 15.72 -21.39
N ALA A 945 39.18 16.03 -22.58
CA ALA A 945 39.16 15.08 -23.70
C ALA A 945 40.56 14.76 -24.26
N ALA A 946 41.56 15.63 -24.04
CA ALA A 946 42.95 15.44 -24.43
C ALA A 946 43.84 14.96 -23.25
N GLU A 947 43.51 15.31 -22.00
CA GLU A 947 44.29 15.00 -20.78
C GLU A 947 43.68 13.87 -19.91
N GLY A 948 42.55 13.28 -20.30
CA GLY A 948 41.86 12.20 -19.57
C GLY A 948 42.34 10.77 -19.86
N ALA A 949 43.47 10.61 -20.55
CA ALA A 949 44.02 9.30 -20.95
C ALA A 949 44.32 8.36 -19.76
N TRP A 950 44.58 8.91 -18.58
CA TRP A 950 44.88 8.12 -17.37
C TRP A 950 43.63 7.49 -16.72
N MET A 951 42.42 8.03 -16.96
CA MET A 951 41.19 7.56 -16.29
C MET A 951 40.85 6.10 -16.63
N PRO A 952 40.84 5.67 -17.91
CA PRO A 952 40.61 4.27 -18.27
C PRO A 952 41.64 3.31 -17.63
N ALA A 953 42.92 3.68 -17.64
CA ALA A 953 44.00 2.89 -17.05
C ALA A 953 43.81 2.70 -15.53
N VAL A 954 43.56 3.78 -14.79
CA VAL A 954 43.31 3.72 -13.34
C VAL A 954 42.05 2.91 -13.03
N GLY A 955 40.98 3.07 -13.81
CA GLY A 955 39.76 2.27 -13.67
C GLY A 955 40.03 0.78 -13.88
N ASN A 956 40.77 0.43 -14.92
CA ASN A 956 41.14 -0.97 -15.21
C ASN A 956 41.98 -1.58 -14.08
N VAL A 957 43.02 -0.89 -13.61
CA VAL A 957 43.85 -1.35 -12.49
C VAL A 957 42.99 -1.56 -11.23
N ALA A 958 42.11 -0.62 -10.90
CA ALA A 958 41.19 -0.75 -9.77
C ALA A 958 40.25 -1.96 -9.90
N THR A 959 39.68 -2.21 -11.09
CA THR A 959 38.80 -3.37 -11.33
C THR A 959 39.52 -4.71 -11.18
N VAL A 960 40.74 -4.82 -11.71
CA VAL A 960 41.53 -6.06 -11.63
C VAL A 960 41.97 -6.32 -10.20
N MET A 961 42.45 -5.29 -9.48
CA MET A 961 42.82 -5.40 -8.07
C MET A 961 41.63 -5.77 -7.19
N CYS A 962 40.46 -5.13 -7.41
CA CYS A 962 39.23 -5.48 -6.71
C CYS A 962 38.85 -6.95 -6.94
N PHE A 963 38.84 -7.40 -8.21
CA PHE A 963 38.48 -8.77 -8.55
C PHE A 963 39.46 -9.79 -7.95
N ALA A 964 40.76 -9.51 -7.99
CA ALA A 964 41.78 -10.37 -7.39
C ALA A 964 41.63 -10.48 -5.87
N ILE A 965 41.43 -9.36 -5.16
CA ILE A 965 41.21 -9.36 -3.71
C ILE A 965 39.92 -10.11 -3.35
N CYS A 966 38.84 -9.94 -4.12
CA CYS A 966 37.60 -10.69 -3.90
C CYS A 966 37.75 -12.20 -4.11
N LEU A 967 38.61 -12.65 -5.04
CA LEU A 967 38.94 -14.08 -5.18
C LEU A 967 39.71 -14.61 -3.97
N ILE A 968 40.67 -13.84 -3.43
CA ILE A 968 41.40 -14.19 -2.20
C ILE A 968 40.45 -14.28 -1.01
N LEU A 969 39.52 -13.32 -0.87
CA LEU A 969 38.48 -13.35 0.14
C LEU A 969 37.53 -14.55 -0.01
N ASN A 970 37.20 -14.94 -1.24
CA ASN A 970 36.36 -16.12 -1.50
C ASN A 970 37.02 -17.41 -0.98
N VAL A 971 38.33 -17.55 -1.18
CA VAL A 971 39.11 -18.68 -0.67
C VAL A 971 39.15 -18.67 0.86
N ASN A 972 39.46 -17.53 1.48
CA ASN A 972 39.65 -17.44 2.93
C ASN A 972 38.34 -17.52 3.73
N ILE A 973 37.23 -16.95 3.24
CA ILE A 973 35.96 -16.87 3.99
C ILE A 973 35.04 -18.05 3.69
N THR A 974 34.95 -18.49 2.43
CA THR A 974 33.96 -19.50 2.01
C THR A 974 34.58 -20.84 1.62
N GLY A 975 35.90 -21.00 1.77
CA GLY A 975 36.62 -22.17 1.31
C GLY A 975 36.61 -22.32 -0.22
N GLY A 976 36.43 -21.22 -0.97
CA GLY A 976 36.41 -21.25 -2.44
C GLY A 976 35.07 -21.66 -3.06
N SER A 977 33.94 -21.24 -2.48
CA SER A 977 32.59 -21.58 -2.94
C SER A 977 32.39 -21.34 -4.45
N ASN A 978 31.87 -22.37 -5.14
CA ASN A 978 31.58 -22.33 -6.58
C ASN A 978 30.44 -21.36 -6.93
N ARG A 979 29.60 -20.98 -5.96
CA ARG A 979 28.49 -20.05 -6.19
C ARG A 979 28.95 -18.60 -6.21
N ALA A 980 30.03 -18.28 -5.51
CA ALA A 980 30.53 -16.90 -5.37
C ALA A 980 31.02 -16.32 -6.70
N ILE A 981 31.59 -17.13 -7.60
CA ILE A 981 32.10 -16.64 -8.89
C ILE A 981 31.01 -15.99 -9.75
N PHE A 982 29.77 -16.46 -9.66
CA PHE A 982 28.64 -15.86 -10.37
C PHE A 982 28.31 -14.45 -9.90
N PHE A 983 28.63 -14.14 -8.64
CA PHE A 983 28.47 -12.80 -8.06
C PHE A 983 29.72 -11.93 -8.25
N LEU A 984 30.92 -12.53 -8.31
CA LEU A 984 32.18 -11.80 -8.47
C LEU A 984 32.52 -11.46 -9.93
N ALA A 985 32.25 -12.36 -10.88
CA ALA A 985 32.58 -12.13 -12.30
C ALA A 985 31.96 -10.86 -12.92
N PRO A 986 30.73 -10.43 -12.54
CA PRO A 986 30.17 -9.16 -13.00
C PRO A 986 31.01 -7.91 -12.67
N ILE A 987 31.93 -7.96 -11.70
CA ILE A 987 32.87 -6.85 -11.41
C ILE A 987 33.68 -6.47 -12.65
N LEU A 988 33.99 -7.45 -13.52
CA LEU A 988 34.75 -7.23 -14.75
C LEU A 988 33.97 -6.42 -15.82
N LEU A 989 32.66 -6.21 -15.66
CA LEU A 989 31.89 -5.30 -16.52
C LEU A 989 32.30 -3.83 -16.38
N LEU A 990 33.08 -3.52 -15.34
CA LEU A 990 33.64 -2.19 -15.07
C LEU A 990 34.91 -1.91 -15.87
N LEU A 991 35.48 -2.90 -16.57
CA LEU A 991 36.61 -2.70 -17.47
C LEU A 991 36.28 -1.66 -18.55
N ASN A 992 37.25 -0.79 -18.80
CA ASN A 992 37.23 0.30 -19.78
C ASN A 992 38.12 -0.01 -20.96
N GLN A 993 37.73 0.51 -22.12
CA GLN A 993 38.59 0.49 -23.30
C GLN A 993 39.79 1.40 -23.05
N ASP A 994 40.99 0.85 -23.23
CA ASP A 994 42.25 1.52 -22.99
C ASP A 994 43.25 1.14 -24.09
N SER A 995 44.09 2.10 -24.51
CA SER A 995 45.12 1.86 -25.53
C SER A 995 46.28 1.01 -25.00
N ASP A 996 46.51 1.06 -23.69
CA ASP A 996 47.77 0.57 -23.11
C ASP A 996 47.63 -0.84 -22.53
N PHE A 997 46.49 -1.16 -21.88
CA PHE A 997 46.26 -2.49 -21.27
C PHE A 997 45.42 -3.45 -22.13
N VAL A 998 44.41 -2.97 -22.85
CA VAL A 998 43.46 -3.84 -23.59
C VAL A 998 43.06 -3.22 -24.94
N ALA A 999 44.05 -3.03 -25.82
CA ALA A 999 43.89 -2.36 -27.12
C ALA A 999 42.84 -2.98 -28.07
N GLY A 1000 42.45 -4.25 -27.84
CA GLY A 1000 41.46 -4.98 -28.67
C GLY A 1000 40.03 -5.01 -28.13
N PHE A 1001 39.74 -4.38 -26.98
CA PHE A 1001 38.47 -4.50 -26.27
C PHE A 1001 37.58 -3.26 -26.47
N GLY A 1002 36.45 -3.42 -27.18
CA GLY A 1002 35.46 -2.37 -27.39
C GLY A 1002 34.13 -2.64 -26.69
N ASP A 1003 33.19 -1.68 -26.76
CA ASP A 1003 31.85 -1.78 -26.13
C ASP A 1003 31.06 -3.04 -26.57
N LYS A 1004 31.35 -3.57 -27.75
CA LYS A 1004 30.73 -4.81 -28.25
C LYS A 1004 31.16 -6.04 -27.46
N GLN A 1005 32.36 -6.08 -26.89
CA GLN A 1005 32.88 -7.27 -26.20
C GLN A 1005 32.67 -7.23 -24.68
N ARG A 1006 31.84 -6.32 -24.17
CA ARG A 1006 31.68 -6.05 -22.73
C ARG A 1006 31.40 -7.28 -21.87
N TYR A 1007 30.63 -8.25 -22.37
CA TYR A 1007 30.24 -9.44 -21.61
C TYR A 1007 31.27 -10.58 -21.68
N PHE A 1008 32.26 -10.50 -22.59
CA PHE A 1008 33.24 -11.55 -22.81
C PHE A 1008 34.11 -11.86 -21.56
N PRO A 1009 34.66 -10.87 -20.83
CA PRO A 1009 35.50 -11.16 -19.66
C PRO A 1009 34.71 -11.88 -18.56
N VAL A 1010 33.42 -11.57 -18.40
CA VAL A 1010 32.55 -12.20 -17.40
C VAL A 1010 32.35 -13.67 -17.72
N THR A 1011 31.99 -13.99 -18.96
CA THR A 1011 31.66 -15.37 -19.36
C THR A 1011 32.92 -16.24 -19.40
N VAL A 1012 34.03 -15.68 -19.89
CA VAL A 1012 35.32 -16.38 -19.91
C VAL A 1012 35.81 -16.66 -18.51
N VAL A 1013 35.79 -15.69 -17.59
CA VAL A 1013 36.29 -15.89 -16.22
C VAL A 1013 35.44 -16.88 -15.43
N ILE A 1014 34.11 -16.88 -15.58
CA ILE A 1014 33.26 -17.93 -14.97
C ILE A 1014 33.64 -19.30 -15.49
N SER A 1015 33.77 -19.46 -16.81
CA SER A 1015 34.12 -20.75 -17.42
C SER A 1015 35.53 -21.20 -16.99
N ALA A 1016 36.53 -20.31 -17.03
CA ALA A 1016 37.90 -20.60 -16.65
C ALA A 1016 38.04 -20.92 -15.16
N TYR A 1017 37.38 -20.17 -14.28
CA TYR A 1017 37.38 -20.45 -12.84
C TYR A 1017 36.78 -21.81 -12.53
N LEU A 1018 35.63 -22.16 -13.11
CA LEU A 1018 34.99 -23.46 -12.89
C LEU A 1018 35.81 -24.62 -13.46
N VAL A 1019 36.51 -24.42 -14.59
CA VAL A 1019 37.42 -25.42 -15.16
C VAL A 1019 38.66 -25.62 -14.29
N LEU A 1020 39.33 -24.52 -13.89
CA LEU A 1020 40.53 -24.58 -13.04
C LEU A 1020 40.21 -25.19 -11.67
N THR A 1021 39.11 -24.78 -11.05
CA THR A 1021 38.68 -25.35 -9.77
C THR A 1021 38.20 -26.79 -9.92
N ALA A 1022 37.61 -27.19 -11.05
CA ALA A 1022 37.23 -28.59 -11.30
C ALA A 1022 38.47 -29.47 -11.45
N LEU A 1023 39.48 -29.02 -12.19
CA LEU A 1023 40.78 -29.70 -12.31
C LEU A 1023 41.48 -29.80 -10.96
N TYR A 1024 41.46 -28.72 -10.17
CA TYR A 1024 42.02 -28.73 -8.82
C TYR A 1024 41.31 -29.72 -7.89
N SER A 1025 39.96 -29.79 -7.88
CA SER A 1025 39.27 -30.80 -7.07
C SER A 1025 39.53 -32.22 -7.55
N ILE A 1026 39.56 -32.47 -8.87
CA ILE A 1026 39.89 -33.80 -9.39
C ILE A 1026 41.31 -34.18 -8.94
N TRP A 1027 42.25 -33.25 -8.97
CA TRP A 1027 43.62 -33.46 -8.50
C TRP A 1027 43.70 -33.71 -6.99
N GLU A 1028 43.01 -32.89 -6.19
CA GLU A 1028 42.95 -32.99 -4.73
C GLU A 1028 42.34 -34.32 -4.29
N ASP A 1029 41.24 -34.75 -4.93
CA ASP A 1029 40.55 -36.01 -4.64
C ASP A 1029 41.44 -37.23 -4.97
N ILE A 1030 42.29 -37.14 -6.01
CA ILE A 1030 43.27 -38.19 -6.37
C ILE A 1030 44.40 -38.30 -5.34
N TRP A 1031 44.86 -37.16 -4.81
CA TRP A 1031 46.08 -37.12 -3.98
C TRP A 1031 45.83 -37.22 -2.48
N HIS A 1032 44.70 -36.69 -2.01
CA HIS A 1032 44.35 -36.63 -0.59
C HIS A 1032 43.24 -37.60 -0.18
N GLY A 1033 42.69 -38.39 -1.12
CA GLY A 1033 41.81 -39.53 -0.85
C GLY A 1033 40.72 -39.25 0.19
N ASN A 1034 39.71 -38.46 -0.15
CA ASN A 1034 38.63 -38.14 0.79
C ASN A 1034 37.36 -38.98 0.55
N ALA A 1035 36.78 -39.45 1.66
CA ALA A 1035 35.88 -40.60 1.83
C ALA A 1035 34.40 -40.37 1.44
N GLY A 1036 34.13 -39.66 0.35
CA GLY A 1036 32.80 -39.05 0.14
C GLY A 1036 31.92 -39.59 -0.99
N TRP A 1037 32.11 -40.83 -1.49
CA TRP A 1037 31.16 -41.62 -2.33
C TRP A 1037 31.85 -42.77 -3.11
N GLY A 1038 33.17 -42.80 -3.18
CA GLY A 1038 33.93 -43.77 -3.98
C GLY A 1038 33.95 -45.23 -3.48
N LEU A 1039 33.30 -45.55 -2.35
CA LEU A 1039 33.39 -46.88 -1.74
C LEU A 1039 32.28 -47.86 -2.21
N GLU A 1040 31.19 -47.38 -2.81
CA GLU A 1040 30.07 -48.25 -3.21
C GLU A 1040 30.21 -48.84 -4.62
N ILE A 1041 31.12 -48.30 -5.43
CA ILE A 1041 31.48 -48.88 -6.74
C ILE A 1041 33.00 -48.95 -6.76
N GLY A 1042 33.56 -50.08 -6.33
CA GLY A 1042 34.99 -50.35 -6.28
C GLY A 1042 35.66 -50.25 -7.66
N GLY A 1043 36.02 -49.03 -8.05
CA GLY A 1043 36.86 -48.73 -9.19
C GLY A 1043 38.17 -48.07 -8.74
N PRO A 1044 39.27 -48.25 -9.48
CA PRO A 1044 40.53 -47.57 -9.19
C PRO A 1044 40.36 -46.05 -9.31
N ASP A 1045 41.05 -45.27 -8.47
CA ASP A 1045 41.02 -43.78 -8.47
C ASP A 1045 41.26 -43.18 -9.88
N TRP A 1046 41.93 -43.93 -10.76
CA TRP A 1046 42.11 -43.62 -12.17
C TRP A 1046 40.80 -43.55 -12.97
N PHE A 1047 39.83 -44.43 -12.71
CA PHE A 1047 38.54 -44.43 -13.41
C PHE A 1047 37.71 -43.20 -13.04
N PHE A 1048 37.73 -42.78 -11.77
CA PHE A 1048 37.12 -41.53 -11.31
C PHE A 1048 37.73 -40.31 -12.02
N ALA A 1049 39.06 -40.26 -12.11
CA ALA A 1049 39.79 -39.19 -12.80
C ALA A 1049 39.44 -39.14 -14.29
N VAL A 1050 39.57 -40.27 -15.00
CA VAL A 1050 39.29 -40.35 -16.45
C VAL A 1050 37.82 -40.03 -16.76
N LYS A 1051 36.86 -40.54 -15.97
CA LYS A 1051 35.43 -40.25 -16.13
C LYS A 1051 35.15 -38.75 -16.00
N ASN A 1052 35.58 -38.12 -14.91
CA ASN A 1052 35.27 -36.71 -14.64
C ASN A 1052 36.05 -35.76 -15.57
N VAL A 1053 37.27 -36.10 -16.00
CA VAL A 1053 38.01 -35.35 -17.04
C VAL A 1053 37.33 -35.47 -18.41
N ALA A 1054 36.87 -36.66 -18.81
CA ALA A 1054 36.13 -36.83 -20.06
C ALA A 1054 34.80 -36.06 -20.06
N LEU A 1055 34.06 -36.08 -18.95
CA LEU A 1055 32.82 -35.31 -18.79
C LEU A 1055 33.08 -33.80 -18.76
N LEU A 1056 34.21 -33.33 -18.21
CA LEU A 1056 34.63 -31.94 -18.27
C LEU A 1056 34.91 -31.50 -19.72
N ILE A 1057 35.67 -32.29 -20.48
CA ILE A 1057 35.99 -32.00 -21.90
C ILE A 1057 34.72 -31.87 -22.74
N LEU A 1058 33.71 -32.71 -22.47
CA LEU A 1058 32.43 -32.70 -23.19
C LEU A 1058 31.68 -31.36 -23.09
N THR A 1059 31.91 -30.58 -22.03
CA THR A 1059 31.26 -29.25 -21.85
C THR A 1059 31.90 -28.14 -22.69
N PHE A 1060 33.18 -28.26 -23.08
CA PHE A 1060 33.96 -27.19 -23.72
C PHE A 1060 33.37 -26.64 -25.03
N PRO A 1061 32.82 -27.46 -25.96
CA PRO A 1061 32.29 -26.94 -27.23
C PRO A 1061 31.23 -25.85 -27.05
N SER A 1062 30.34 -26.00 -26.07
CA SER A 1062 29.26 -25.02 -25.81
C SER A 1062 29.78 -23.69 -25.26
N HIS A 1063 30.76 -23.73 -24.36
CA HIS A 1063 31.40 -22.54 -23.78
C HIS A 1063 32.29 -21.81 -24.80
N ILE A 1064 33.03 -22.54 -25.63
CA ILE A 1064 33.89 -21.97 -26.67
C ILE A 1064 33.05 -21.28 -27.74
N LEU A 1065 31.99 -21.93 -28.24
CA LEU A 1065 31.10 -21.33 -29.24
C LEU A 1065 30.40 -20.07 -28.71
N PHE A 1066 29.94 -20.11 -27.45
CA PHE A 1066 29.32 -18.96 -26.82
C PHE A 1066 30.31 -17.80 -26.61
N ASN A 1067 31.51 -18.07 -26.06
CA ASN A 1067 32.52 -17.03 -25.87
C ASN A 1067 33.00 -16.44 -27.21
N ARG A 1068 33.11 -17.26 -28.25
CA ARG A 1068 33.40 -16.78 -29.62
C ARG A 1068 32.27 -15.89 -30.15
N PHE A 1069 31.02 -16.26 -29.91
CA PHE A 1069 29.84 -15.46 -30.28
C PHE A 1069 29.81 -14.12 -29.54
N VAL A 1070 30.07 -14.09 -28.23
CA VAL A 1070 30.14 -12.88 -27.42
C VAL A 1070 31.32 -11.98 -27.84
N TRP A 1071 32.43 -12.56 -28.31
CA TRP A 1071 33.57 -11.79 -28.81
C TRP A 1071 33.31 -11.15 -30.18
N SER A 1072 32.78 -11.90 -31.14
CA SER A 1072 32.65 -11.42 -32.52
C SER A 1072 31.33 -10.69 -32.79
N TYR A 1073 30.27 -10.96 -32.02
CA TYR A 1073 28.89 -10.47 -32.27
C TYR A 1073 28.39 -10.71 -33.71
N THR A 1074 29.04 -11.61 -34.45
CA THR A 1074 28.74 -11.92 -35.84
C THR A 1074 27.68 -13.01 -35.90
N LYS A 1075 26.70 -12.86 -36.80
CA LYS A 1075 25.66 -13.85 -37.06
C LYS A 1075 26.28 -15.23 -37.36
N GLN A 1076 25.98 -16.22 -36.53
CA GLN A 1076 26.28 -17.63 -36.80
C GLN A 1076 25.01 -18.36 -37.26
N THR A 1077 25.16 -19.47 -37.97
CA THR A 1077 24.05 -20.28 -38.50
C THR A 1077 23.23 -20.88 -37.36
N HIS A 1078 21.88 -20.87 -37.50
CA HIS A 1078 20.92 -21.16 -36.43
C HIS A 1078 21.01 -22.57 -35.81
N SER A 1079 21.70 -23.52 -36.46
CA SER A 1079 21.73 -24.94 -36.05
C SER A 1079 22.89 -25.31 -35.13
N MET A 1080 24.04 -24.64 -35.20
CA MET A 1080 25.23 -25.03 -34.42
C MET A 1080 25.06 -24.93 -32.90
N PRO A 1081 24.45 -23.87 -32.32
CA PRO A 1081 24.28 -23.77 -30.87
C PRO A 1081 23.32 -24.84 -30.33
N LEU A 1082 22.26 -25.17 -31.08
CA LEU A 1082 21.25 -26.16 -30.67
C LEU A 1082 21.84 -27.58 -30.60
N LEU A 1083 22.82 -27.88 -31.48
CA LEU A 1083 23.50 -29.18 -31.56
C LEU A 1083 24.40 -29.44 -30.34
N THR A 1084 24.76 -28.41 -29.58
CA THR A 1084 25.57 -28.54 -28.36
C THR A 1084 24.77 -28.79 -27.08
N ILE A 1085 23.44 -28.63 -27.10
CA ILE A 1085 22.56 -28.94 -25.96
C ILE A 1085 22.66 -30.42 -25.53
N PRO A 1086 22.56 -31.43 -26.43
CA PRO A 1086 22.65 -32.83 -26.02
C PRO A 1086 24.02 -33.21 -25.45
N LEU A 1087 25.12 -32.56 -25.88
CA LEU A 1087 26.45 -32.79 -25.30
C LEU A 1087 26.56 -32.34 -23.84
N ASN A 1088 25.69 -31.44 -23.38
CA ASN A 1088 25.73 -30.96 -21.99
C ASN A 1088 24.85 -31.77 -21.03
N LEU A 1089 24.05 -32.74 -21.50
CA LEU A 1089 23.22 -33.59 -20.65
C LEU A 1089 24.03 -34.66 -19.87
N PRO A 1090 25.00 -35.39 -20.47
CA PRO A 1090 25.80 -36.37 -19.73
C PRO A 1090 26.57 -35.77 -18.53
N PRO A 1091 27.21 -34.59 -18.63
CA PRO A 1091 27.90 -33.95 -17.50
C PRO A 1091 26.96 -33.51 -16.37
N ILE A 1092 25.68 -33.23 -16.65
CA ILE A 1092 24.69 -32.87 -15.62
C ILE A 1092 24.25 -34.11 -14.83
N ILE A 1093 24.05 -35.23 -15.53
CA ILE A 1093 23.47 -36.45 -14.97
C ILE A 1093 24.54 -37.34 -14.32
N MET A 1094 25.69 -37.52 -14.98
CA MET A 1094 26.68 -38.57 -14.65
C MET A 1094 27.95 -38.07 -13.94
N ALA A 1095 28.19 -36.76 -13.87
CA ALA A 1095 29.39 -36.24 -13.19
C ALA A 1095 29.29 -36.40 -11.67
N ASP A 1096 30.40 -36.68 -11.00
CA ASP A 1096 30.43 -36.72 -9.53
C ASP A 1096 30.76 -35.35 -8.95
N VAL A 1097 31.53 -34.55 -9.71
CA VAL A 1097 31.96 -33.22 -9.30
C VAL A 1097 30.88 -32.18 -9.61
N ILE A 1098 30.37 -31.51 -8.57
CA ILE A 1098 29.32 -30.48 -8.68
C ILE A 1098 29.70 -29.37 -9.69
N LYS A 1099 30.99 -29.00 -9.77
CA LYS A 1099 31.50 -27.98 -10.69
C LYS A 1099 31.23 -28.35 -12.16
N VAL A 1100 31.39 -29.63 -12.53
CA VAL A 1100 31.13 -30.14 -13.88
C VAL A 1100 29.63 -30.13 -14.19
N LYS A 1101 28.76 -30.46 -13.22
CA LYS A 1101 27.30 -30.35 -13.38
C LYS A 1101 26.85 -28.91 -13.65
N ILE A 1102 27.39 -27.95 -12.89
CA ILE A 1102 27.13 -26.53 -13.06
C ILE A 1102 27.58 -26.08 -14.46
N LEU A 1103 28.77 -26.52 -14.90
CA LEU A 1103 29.33 -26.17 -16.20
C LEU A 1103 28.47 -26.72 -17.36
N GLY A 1104 27.93 -27.93 -17.24
CA GLY A 1104 26.98 -28.51 -18.19
C GLY A 1104 25.65 -27.74 -18.26
N LEU A 1105 25.04 -27.45 -17.10
CA LEU A 1105 23.79 -26.67 -17.03
C LEU A 1105 23.95 -25.28 -17.66
N LEU A 1106 25.09 -24.66 -17.39
CA LEU A 1106 25.43 -23.35 -17.92
C LEU A 1106 25.67 -23.39 -19.44
N GLY A 1107 26.22 -24.49 -19.97
CA GLY A 1107 26.32 -24.73 -21.42
C GLY A 1107 24.96 -24.80 -22.13
N ILE A 1108 23.92 -25.33 -21.47
CA ILE A 1108 22.53 -25.30 -21.98
C ILE A 1108 21.98 -23.87 -21.98
N ILE A 1109 22.24 -23.10 -20.91
CA ILE A 1109 21.83 -21.69 -20.84
C ILE A 1109 22.50 -20.86 -21.94
N TYR A 1110 23.81 -21.04 -22.14
CA TYR A 1110 24.58 -20.32 -23.16
C TYR A 1110 24.10 -20.60 -24.58
N SER A 1111 23.83 -21.86 -24.92
CA SER A 1111 23.27 -22.24 -26.22
C SER A 1111 21.86 -21.68 -26.45
N LEU A 1112 20.98 -21.71 -25.44
CA LEU A 1112 19.64 -21.09 -25.50
C LEU A 1112 19.70 -19.56 -25.62
N ALA A 1113 20.55 -18.91 -24.83
CA ALA A 1113 20.73 -17.45 -24.87
C ALA A 1113 21.25 -17.00 -26.24
N GLN A 1114 22.25 -17.69 -26.78
CA GLN A 1114 22.76 -17.44 -28.14
C GLN A 1114 21.66 -17.60 -29.20
N TYR A 1115 20.81 -18.62 -29.09
CA TYR A 1115 19.69 -18.82 -30.00
C TYR A 1115 18.64 -17.69 -29.91
N LEU A 1116 18.23 -17.29 -28.71
CA LEU A 1116 17.24 -16.23 -28.51
C LEU A 1116 17.73 -14.87 -29.00
N ILE A 1117 18.99 -14.52 -28.69
CA ILE A 1117 19.58 -13.24 -29.10
C ILE A 1117 19.72 -13.17 -30.63
N SER A 1118 20.21 -14.24 -31.25
CA SER A 1118 20.34 -14.30 -32.72
C SER A 1118 18.98 -14.23 -33.42
N ARG A 1119 17.94 -14.84 -32.85
CA ARG A 1119 16.55 -14.74 -33.35
C ARG A 1119 15.97 -13.34 -33.19
N GLN A 1120 16.19 -12.66 -32.06
CA GLN A 1120 15.72 -11.30 -31.84
C GLN A 1120 16.39 -10.30 -32.79
N GLN A 1121 17.69 -10.46 -33.04
CA GLN A 1121 18.42 -9.66 -34.02
C GLN A 1121 17.87 -9.88 -35.44
N TYR A 1122 17.51 -11.11 -35.81
CA TYR A 1122 16.88 -11.42 -37.08
C TYR A 1122 15.52 -10.70 -37.24
N ILE A 1123 14.65 -10.79 -36.23
CA ILE A 1123 13.33 -10.11 -36.25
C ILE A 1123 13.48 -8.58 -36.27
N SER A 1124 14.47 -8.03 -35.56
CA SER A 1124 14.72 -6.58 -35.53
C SER A 1124 15.33 -6.08 -36.85
N GLY A 1125 16.19 -6.87 -37.49
CA GLY A 1125 16.72 -6.58 -38.83
C GLY A 1125 15.66 -6.63 -39.92
N LEU A 1126 14.72 -7.58 -39.83
CA LEU A 1126 13.54 -7.65 -40.71
C LEU A 1126 12.54 -6.49 -40.54
N LYS A 1127 12.64 -5.71 -39.46
CA LYS A 1127 11.85 -4.47 -39.29
C LYS A 1127 12.51 -3.23 -39.92
N TYR A 1128 13.79 -3.33 -40.26
CA TYR A 1128 14.58 -2.24 -40.86
C TYR A 1128 14.74 -2.39 -42.38
N ILE A 1129 14.54 -3.60 -42.90
CA ILE A 1129 14.30 -3.91 -44.31
C ILE A 1129 12.81 -3.73 -44.56
#